data_AF-W6N3K3-F1
#
_entry.id   AF-W6N3K3-F1
#
_cell.length_a   1.000
_cell.length_b   1.000
_cell.length_c   1.000
_cell.angle_alpha   90.00
_cell.angle_beta   90.00
_cell.angle_gamma   90.00
#
_symmetry.space_group_name_H-M   'P 1'
#
loop_
_entity.id
_entity.type
_entity.pdbx_description
1 polymer ?
#
loop_
_entity_poly.entity_id
_entity_poly.type
_entity_poly.pdbx_seq_one_letter_code
_entity_poly.pdbx_strand_id
1 'polypeptide(L)'
;MKYKKFITSFGLFSTIIVTVIGVGIFSYPQEISSIVGTDGWIVTIFAGLIAYLLLYIAYLAVKRNGYNKLYIILNNNFGKIFGGILALIFIAYNIISISFGMRIFTEVVKMYLLEKTPTEFIFIVTILTGMYLITGGLGSLVKFNEISFWIMFVPVIIMMIFTLNNVDFSNILPVFNNNPIKYAEAFKTCIYSFSGIEIIYLMIPFIKSRFSLIKTTSKSIVFITVFYAVIVILSLSVFSKHQTNILLWPTMTMMKSINIQGAFIERWEGVAMAMWVMFYFTTFSNLYYLSSDIVKDMFKLKSITIPSIVLGVIVYIIALYPKNIATLYDMGNKFIPPLFIFNVVILPMIILLFRKLKKKSIIKKVMPLILICVLLTGCWDKVEIENKQLVSIIGVDTGEDIDKQKYLKNVKPEDPLTSIDLKKIHLTFGSPDLSQLGPDKGAQAEDKYIDADGYSFQDAVSKARLKSSRSIRFSHTSLLVFSDGIMEHPYVLKEILDYLQREPSLNRNMYIVVVQGKAERYIKLKTNMEKNMESYIIGLINNDSSNTEIIPVSLNDFLVQMNENGNSLLPKIGMDENNKDVKVLGSLAIKNFKAKGILNPTETANIEFLKGKLKGSKRMIYLDNHPVDIDINNTNRKISVGEVKGKLQFNIHLRMEAQIKNYYLDKNLFSVNTLKFIQDNFNKSIKIECEEALKKIQQELVIDPIGLGKYLEEYHPGIWNRVKDNWDTEYKDSTINVNIDTQIRRIGVVK
;
A
#
# COMPACT_ATOMS: atom_id res chain seq x y z
N MET A 1 -9.59 -18.70 44.54
CA MET A 1 -10.39 -17.47 44.78
C MET A 1 -11.43 -17.45 43.66
N LYS A 2 -12.75 -17.46 43.93
CA LYS A 2 -13.74 -17.45 42.84
C LYS A 2 -13.87 -16.00 42.34
N TYR A 3 -13.26 -15.70 41.19
CA TYR A 3 -13.41 -14.40 40.53
C TYR A 3 -14.84 -14.23 40.01
N LYS A 4 -15.36 -13.00 40.03
CA LYS A 4 -16.63 -12.69 39.34
C LYS A 4 -16.40 -12.90 37.86
N LYS A 5 -17.11 -13.86 37.27
CA LYS A 5 -17.01 -14.17 35.84
C LYS A 5 -17.94 -13.25 35.06
N PHE A 6 -17.40 -12.43 34.19
CA PHE A 6 -18.18 -11.43 33.44
C PHE A 6 -17.79 -11.31 31.97
N ILE A 7 -16.63 -11.82 31.56
CA ILE A 7 -16.16 -11.72 30.17
C ILE A 7 -17.00 -12.65 29.28
N THR A 8 -17.64 -12.06 28.27
CA THR A 8 -18.46 -12.76 27.27
C THR A 8 -17.57 -13.46 26.24
N SER A 9 -18.17 -14.31 25.39
CA SER A 9 -17.40 -14.91 24.28
C SER A 9 -16.96 -13.84 23.27
N PHE A 10 -17.80 -12.83 23.01
CA PHE A 10 -17.44 -11.73 22.12
C PHE A 10 -16.32 -10.86 22.73
N GLY A 11 -16.38 -10.51 24.01
CA GLY A 11 -15.33 -9.74 24.69
C GLY A 11 -13.98 -10.44 24.74
N LEU A 12 -13.95 -11.77 24.82
CA LEU A 12 -12.71 -12.53 24.62
C LEU A 12 -12.24 -12.44 23.16
N PHE A 13 -13.15 -12.68 22.22
CA PHE A 13 -12.86 -12.70 20.80
C PHE A 13 -12.26 -11.36 20.33
N SER A 14 -12.94 -10.26 20.65
CA SER A 14 -12.52 -8.90 20.29
C SER A 14 -11.19 -8.54 20.94
N THR A 15 -11.01 -8.80 22.24
CA THR A 15 -9.78 -8.46 22.97
C THR A 15 -8.55 -9.16 22.39
N ILE A 16 -8.63 -10.46 22.05
CA ILE A 16 -7.50 -11.16 21.42
C ILE A 16 -7.16 -10.50 20.08
N ILE A 17 -8.17 -10.24 19.25
CA ILE A 17 -7.96 -9.68 17.91
C ILE A 17 -7.35 -8.28 17.99
N VAL A 18 -7.94 -7.36 18.77
CA VAL A 18 -7.44 -5.97 18.85
C VAL A 18 -6.12 -5.87 19.63
N THR A 19 -5.76 -6.88 20.42
CA THR A 19 -4.42 -6.91 21.03
C THR A 19 -3.36 -7.34 20.03
N VAL A 20 -3.65 -8.38 19.22
CA VAL A 20 -2.69 -8.96 18.27
C VAL A 20 -2.52 -8.10 17.03
N ILE A 21 -3.64 -7.65 16.44
CA ILE A 21 -3.62 -6.81 15.25
C ILE A 21 -3.34 -5.36 15.68
N GLY A 22 -2.06 -5.06 15.87
CA GLY A 22 -1.55 -3.74 16.22
C GLY A 22 -0.84 -3.04 15.05
N VAL A 23 0.13 -2.17 15.37
CA VAL A 23 0.87 -1.36 14.37
C VAL A 23 1.68 -2.19 13.37
N GLY A 24 2.09 -3.40 13.76
CA GLY A 24 2.85 -4.29 12.87
C GLY A 24 2.10 -4.66 11.58
N ILE A 25 0.77 -4.54 11.55
CA ILE A 25 -0.02 -4.86 10.35
C ILE A 25 0.32 -3.97 9.14
N PHE A 26 0.87 -2.78 9.39
CA PHE A 26 1.17 -1.82 8.34
C PHE A 26 2.47 -2.16 7.60
N SER A 27 3.47 -2.71 8.31
CA SER A 27 4.73 -3.21 7.75
C SER A 27 4.68 -4.69 7.36
N TYR A 28 3.69 -5.45 7.87
CA TYR A 28 3.64 -6.91 7.73
C TYR A 28 3.80 -7.44 6.28
N PRO A 29 3.14 -6.88 5.25
CA PRO A 29 3.37 -7.32 3.88
C PRO A 29 4.81 -7.18 3.42
N GLN A 30 5.48 -6.08 3.80
CA GLN A 30 6.88 -5.83 3.43
C GLN A 30 7.82 -6.81 4.14
N GLU A 31 7.61 -7.00 5.46
CA GLU A 31 8.45 -7.89 6.27
C GLU A 31 8.47 -9.30 5.70
N ILE A 32 7.31 -9.82 5.29
CA ILE A 32 7.20 -11.19 4.79
C ILE A 32 7.60 -11.32 3.31
N SER A 33 7.24 -10.36 2.46
CA SER A 33 7.56 -10.40 1.03
C SER A 33 9.05 -10.17 0.78
N SER A 34 9.75 -9.50 1.69
CA SER A 34 11.22 -9.34 1.61
C SER A 34 11.95 -10.67 1.72
N ILE A 35 11.37 -11.67 2.42
CA ILE A 35 11.98 -12.98 2.65
C ILE A 35 11.50 -14.00 1.59
N VAL A 36 10.18 -14.16 1.43
CA VAL A 36 9.57 -15.20 0.57
C VAL A 36 8.78 -14.64 -0.62
N GLY A 37 8.77 -13.32 -0.82
CA GLY A 37 8.09 -12.71 -1.97
C GLY A 37 6.58 -12.99 -1.99
N THR A 38 6.12 -13.57 -3.09
CA THR A 38 4.72 -13.88 -3.39
C THR A 38 4.11 -14.93 -2.46
N ASP A 39 4.93 -15.77 -1.84
CA ASP A 39 4.49 -16.85 -0.94
C ASP A 39 4.15 -16.39 0.49
N GLY A 40 4.24 -15.08 0.77
CA GLY A 40 4.04 -14.55 2.11
C GLY A 40 2.72 -15.00 2.74
N TRP A 41 1.61 -14.87 2.01
CA TRP A 41 0.29 -15.24 2.53
C TRP A 41 0.17 -16.72 2.91
N ILE A 42 0.91 -17.62 2.24
CA ILE A 42 0.97 -19.05 2.57
C ILE A 42 1.68 -19.24 3.91
N VAL A 43 2.83 -18.58 4.10
CA VAL A 43 3.59 -18.62 5.35
C VAL A 43 2.77 -18.03 6.50
N THR A 44 2.00 -16.97 6.26
CA THR A 44 1.04 -16.40 7.22
C THR A 44 0.02 -17.43 7.70
N ILE A 45 -0.54 -18.24 6.80
CA ILE A 45 -1.52 -19.29 7.15
C ILE A 45 -0.87 -20.35 8.05
N PHE A 46 0.32 -20.82 7.71
CA PHE A 46 1.06 -21.77 8.55
C PHE A 46 1.44 -21.18 9.91
N ALA A 47 1.85 -19.91 9.96
CA ALA A 47 2.11 -19.19 11.21
C ALA A 47 0.88 -19.12 12.10
N GLY A 48 -0.31 -18.94 11.52
CA GLY A 48 -1.60 -19.01 12.22
C GLY A 48 -1.84 -20.34 12.93
N LEU A 49 -1.51 -21.46 12.28
CA LEU A 49 -1.65 -22.80 12.89
C LEU A 49 -0.76 -22.96 14.12
N ILE A 50 0.48 -22.46 14.06
CA ILE A 50 1.40 -22.54 15.19
C ILE A 50 1.03 -21.54 16.29
N ALA A 51 0.56 -20.34 15.93
CA ALA A 51 0.01 -19.38 16.89
C ALA A 51 -1.19 -19.98 17.65
N TYR A 52 -2.04 -20.75 16.96
CA TYR A 52 -3.12 -21.51 17.59
C TYR A 52 -2.59 -22.55 18.59
N LEU A 53 -1.57 -23.33 18.22
CA LEU A 53 -0.93 -24.30 19.12
C LEU A 53 -0.33 -23.63 20.35
N LEU A 54 0.39 -22.53 20.18
CA LEU A 54 0.99 -21.76 21.29
C LEU A 54 -0.08 -21.20 22.23
N LEU A 55 -1.16 -20.64 21.67
CA LEU A 55 -2.30 -20.18 22.46
C LEU A 55 -2.97 -21.34 23.21
N TYR A 56 -3.11 -22.50 22.56
CA TYR A 56 -3.67 -23.69 23.19
C TYR A 56 -2.80 -24.20 24.35
N ILE A 57 -1.47 -24.19 24.21
CA ILE A 57 -0.52 -24.51 25.28
C ILE A 57 -0.68 -23.52 26.45
N ALA A 58 -0.75 -22.21 26.17
CA ALA A 58 -1.01 -21.20 27.20
C ALA A 58 -2.36 -21.42 27.91
N TYR A 59 -3.40 -21.78 27.16
CA TYR A 59 -4.70 -22.17 27.73
C TYR A 59 -4.57 -23.37 28.68
N LEU A 60 -3.87 -24.43 28.27
CA LEU A 60 -3.63 -25.61 29.10
C LEU A 60 -2.86 -25.25 30.37
N ALA A 61 -1.85 -24.37 30.25
CA ALA A 61 -1.07 -23.88 31.39
C ALA A 61 -1.97 -23.20 32.43
N VAL A 62 -2.90 -22.34 31.99
CA VAL A 62 -3.86 -21.68 32.89
C VAL A 62 -4.90 -22.66 33.46
N LYS A 63 -5.42 -23.57 32.62
CA LYS A 63 -6.39 -24.60 33.04
C LYS A 63 -5.81 -25.52 34.12
N ARG A 64 -4.59 -26.02 33.92
CA ARG A 64 -3.88 -26.92 34.83
C ARG A 64 -3.60 -26.27 36.18
N ASN A 65 -3.48 -24.94 36.21
CA ASN A 65 -3.25 -24.15 37.42
C ASN A 65 -4.53 -23.52 38.00
N GLY A 66 -5.69 -24.11 37.70
CA GLY A 66 -6.97 -23.76 38.33
C GLY A 66 -7.55 -22.42 37.89
N TYR A 67 -7.18 -21.94 36.69
CA TYR A 67 -7.67 -20.67 36.13
C TYR A 67 -7.34 -19.45 37.00
N ASN A 68 -6.18 -19.48 37.67
CA ASN A 68 -5.67 -18.33 38.42
C ASN A 68 -4.98 -17.33 37.47
N LYS A 69 -4.73 -16.13 37.97
CA LYS A 69 -3.94 -15.12 37.25
C LYS A 69 -2.47 -15.52 37.11
N LEU A 70 -1.79 -15.00 36.10
CA LEU A 70 -0.41 -15.37 35.75
C LEU A 70 0.57 -15.28 36.92
N TYR A 71 0.66 -14.15 37.62
CA TYR A 71 1.59 -14.03 38.76
C TYR A 71 1.32 -15.07 39.85
N ILE A 72 0.04 -15.35 40.14
CA ILE A 72 -0.35 -16.37 41.12
C ILE A 72 0.10 -17.76 40.66
N ILE A 73 -0.03 -18.07 39.37
CA ILE A 73 0.45 -19.32 38.78
C ILE A 73 1.97 -19.43 38.96
N LEU A 74 2.72 -18.39 38.59
CA LEU A 74 4.18 -18.36 38.69
C LEU A 74 4.65 -18.49 40.13
N ASN A 75 4.06 -17.74 41.06
CA ASN A 75 4.39 -17.80 42.47
C ASN A 75 4.06 -19.17 43.10
N ASN A 76 2.96 -19.81 42.69
CA ASN A 76 2.59 -21.14 43.20
C ASN A 76 3.51 -22.25 42.70
N ASN A 77 3.99 -22.15 41.46
CA ASN A 77 4.79 -23.21 40.84
C ASN A 77 6.29 -23.07 41.14
N PHE A 78 6.80 -21.84 41.22
CA PHE A 78 8.25 -21.55 41.33
C PHE A 78 8.63 -20.80 42.61
N GLY A 79 7.67 -20.48 43.48
CA GLY A 79 7.90 -19.67 44.68
C GLY A 79 8.04 -18.18 44.40
N LYS A 80 8.20 -17.38 45.46
CA LYS A 80 8.14 -15.91 45.40
C LYS A 80 9.28 -15.29 44.59
N ILE A 81 10.50 -15.81 44.73
CA ILE A 81 11.70 -15.25 44.11
C ILE A 81 11.73 -15.57 42.62
N PHE A 82 11.83 -16.86 42.26
CA PHE A 82 11.86 -17.27 40.86
C PHE A 82 10.58 -16.93 40.12
N GLY A 83 9.40 -17.10 40.74
CA GLY A 83 8.13 -16.67 40.15
C GLY A 83 8.07 -15.15 39.92
N GLY A 84 8.71 -14.35 40.76
CA GLY A 84 8.88 -12.90 40.57
C GLY A 84 9.79 -12.57 39.39
N ILE A 85 10.93 -13.26 39.25
CA ILE A 85 11.86 -13.08 38.11
C ILE A 85 11.17 -13.41 36.79
N LEU A 86 10.47 -14.56 36.71
CA LEU A 86 9.72 -14.95 35.52
C LEU A 86 8.63 -13.92 35.15
N ALA A 87 7.94 -13.37 36.17
CA ALA A 87 6.95 -12.32 35.96
C ALA A 87 7.59 -11.02 35.45
N LEU A 88 8.77 -10.64 35.96
CA LEU A 88 9.51 -9.47 35.49
C LEU A 88 9.98 -9.61 34.04
N ILE A 89 10.45 -10.78 33.62
CA ILE A 89 10.82 -11.04 32.22
C ILE A 89 9.60 -10.92 31.31
N PHE A 90 8.44 -11.43 31.75
CA PHE A 90 7.18 -11.30 31.03
C PHE A 90 6.72 -9.85 30.92
N ILE A 91 6.83 -9.08 32.01
CA ILE A 91 6.54 -7.63 31.99
C ILE A 91 7.50 -6.90 31.06
N ALA A 92 8.81 -7.17 31.14
CA ALA A 92 9.83 -6.52 30.33
C ALA A 92 9.54 -6.71 28.83
N TYR A 93 9.17 -7.92 28.41
CA TYR A 93 8.75 -8.20 27.05
C TYR A 93 7.57 -7.34 26.60
N ASN A 94 6.48 -7.31 27.37
CA ASN A 94 5.30 -6.52 27.04
C ASN A 94 5.62 -5.03 26.97
N ILE A 95 6.41 -4.53 27.94
CA ILE A 95 6.76 -3.11 28.04
C ILE A 95 7.67 -2.69 26.89
N ILE A 96 8.70 -3.47 26.56
CA ILE A 96 9.56 -3.19 25.39
C ILE A 96 8.73 -3.22 24.10
N SER A 97 7.86 -4.21 23.94
CA SER A 97 7.00 -4.36 22.75
C SER A 97 6.09 -3.14 22.56
N ILE A 98 5.36 -2.72 23.61
CA ILE A 98 4.51 -1.53 23.50
C ILE A 98 5.31 -0.23 23.40
N SER A 99 6.53 -0.15 23.94
CA SER A 99 7.38 1.04 23.82
C SER A 99 7.91 1.22 22.39
N PHE A 100 8.34 0.14 21.75
CA PHE A 100 8.73 0.19 20.34
C PHE A 100 7.50 0.43 19.46
N GLY A 101 6.36 -0.20 19.76
CA GLY A 101 5.08 0.10 19.13
C GLY A 101 4.70 1.59 19.25
N MET A 102 4.91 2.22 20.42
CA MET A 102 4.68 3.65 20.64
C MET A 102 5.54 4.49 19.70
N ARG A 103 6.82 4.15 19.56
CA ARG A 103 7.72 4.90 18.69
C ARG A 103 7.30 4.79 17.22
N ILE A 104 6.98 3.59 16.73
CA ILE A 104 6.47 3.40 15.34
C ILE A 104 5.18 4.18 15.15
N PHE A 105 4.24 4.03 16.08
CA PHE A 105 2.96 4.73 16.06
C PHE A 105 3.15 6.25 15.94
N THR A 106 4.02 6.83 16.75
CA THR A 106 4.25 8.28 16.73
C THR A 106 4.95 8.75 15.45
N GLU A 107 5.92 8.00 14.92
CA GLU A 107 6.58 8.35 13.65
C GLU A 107 5.58 8.40 12.50
N VAL A 108 4.69 7.41 12.44
CA VAL A 108 3.59 7.40 11.48
C VAL A 108 2.67 8.60 11.70
N VAL A 109 2.20 8.81 12.93
CA VAL A 109 1.26 9.90 13.23
C VAL A 109 1.86 11.25 12.83
N LYS A 110 3.16 11.45 13.07
CA LYS A 110 3.85 12.67 12.64
C LYS A 110 4.04 12.75 11.14
N MET A 111 4.29 11.63 10.47
CA MET A 111 4.47 11.61 9.01
C MET A 111 3.18 11.95 8.26
N TYR A 112 2.02 11.58 8.81
CA TYR A 112 0.75 11.68 8.09
C TYR A 112 -0.27 12.66 8.66
N LEU A 113 -0.27 12.92 9.97
CA LEU A 113 -1.35 13.66 10.65
C LEU A 113 -0.86 14.86 11.46
N LEU A 114 0.12 14.66 12.35
CA LEU A 114 0.56 15.61 13.36
C LEU A 114 2.03 16.02 13.14
N GLU A 115 2.32 16.57 11.97
CA GLU A 115 3.69 16.90 11.52
C GLU A 115 4.46 17.78 12.52
N LYS A 116 3.79 18.74 13.17
CA LYS A 116 4.45 19.71 14.06
C LYS A 116 4.39 19.34 15.53
N THR A 117 3.57 18.34 15.90
CA THR A 117 3.48 17.94 17.30
C THR A 117 4.76 17.23 17.77
N PRO A 118 5.34 17.64 18.91
CA PRO A 118 6.49 16.96 19.51
C PRO A 118 6.20 15.49 19.84
N THR A 119 7.20 14.63 19.65
CA THR A 119 7.07 13.18 19.88
C THR A 119 6.72 12.87 21.33
N GLU A 120 7.33 13.61 22.25
CA GLU A 120 7.14 13.52 23.71
C GLU A 120 5.68 13.75 24.10
N PHE A 121 5.02 14.71 23.45
CA PHE A 121 3.63 15.03 23.75
C PHE A 121 2.69 13.88 23.36
N ILE A 122 2.89 13.29 22.17
CA ILE A 122 2.10 12.14 21.70
C ILE A 122 2.26 10.96 22.66
N PHE A 123 3.48 10.70 23.15
CA PHE A 123 3.73 9.66 24.14
C PHE A 123 2.98 9.92 25.45
N ILE A 124 3.09 11.13 26.01
CA ILE A 124 2.44 11.50 27.27
C ILE A 124 0.93 11.35 27.16
N VAL A 125 0.32 11.90 26.10
CA VAL A 125 -1.13 11.81 25.88
C VAL A 125 -1.58 10.36 25.78
N THR A 126 -0.84 9.53 25.02
CA THR A 126 -1.19 8.11 24.84
C THR A 126 -1.05 7.32 26.15
N ILE A 127 -0.01 7.58 26.94
CA ILE A 127 0.19 6.94 28.25
C ILE A 127 -0.90 7.37 29.23
N LEU A 128 -1.22 8.66 29.32
CA LEU A 128 -2.24 9.18 30.24
C LEU A 128 -3.64 8.66 29.89
N THR A 129 -3.99 8.63 28.61
CA THR A 129 -5.28 8.08 28.15
C THR A 129 -5.38 6.58 28.40
N GLY A 130 -4.31 5.82 28.14
CA GLY A 130 -4.27 4.40 28.48
C GLY A 130 -4.33 4.17 29.99
N MET A 131 -3.63 4.98 30.78
CA MET A 131 -3.68 4.94 32.25
C MET A 131 -5.10 5.16 32.76
N TYR A 132 -5.78 6.19 32.25
CA TYR A 132 -7.18 6.46 32.57
C TYR A 132 -8.06 5.24 32.26
N LEU A 133 -7.95 4.66 31.06
CA LEU A 133 -8.73 3.49 30.66
C LEU A 133 -8.50 2.29 31.60
N ILE A 134 -7.25 1.96 31.91
CA ILE A 134 -6.93 0.78 32.72
C ILE A 134 -7.31 0.95 34.20
N THR A 135 -7.35 2.19 34.71
CA THR A 135 -7.85 2.45 36.08
C THR A 135 -9.34 2.14 36.23
N GLY A 136 -10.12 2.18 35.13
CA GLY A 136 -11.50 1.71 35.08
C GLY A 136 -11.66 0.19 35.29
N GLY A 137 -10.56 -0.57 35.27
CA GLY A 137 -10.54 -2.01 35.50
C GLY A 137 -10.82 -2.85 34.26
N LEU A 138 -10.69 -4.18 34.41
CA LEU A 138 -10.76 -5.12 33.29
C LEU A 138 -12.12 -5.10 32.57
N GLY A 139 -13.21 -4.81 33.29
CA GLY A 139 -14.54 -4.68 32.68
C GLY A 139 -14.63 -3.54 31.67
N SER A 140 -14.07 -2.38 32.01
CA SER A 140 -14.03 -1.21 31.12
C SER A 140 -13.13 -1.45 29.92
N LEU A 141 -11.96 -2.09 30.14
CA LEU A 141 -11.05 -2.46 29.06
C LEU A 141 -11.71 -3.42 28.05
N VAL A 142 -12.41 -4.45 28.52
CA VAL A 142 -13.09 -5.41 27.62
C VAL A 142 -14.22 -4.74 26.84
N LYS A 143 -15.03 -3.89 27.47
CA LYS A 143 -16.08 -3.13 26.76
C LYS A 143 -15.49 -2.18 25.72
N PHE A 144 -14.39 -1.52 26.06
CA PHE A 144 -13.64 -0.70 25.12
C PHE A 144 -13.19 -1.54 23.91
N ASN A 145 -12.57 -2.71 24.12
CA ASN A 145 -12.16 -3.60 23.04
C ASN A 145 -13.33 -4.10 22.16
N GLU A 146 -14.51 -4.38 22.76
CA GLU A 146 -15.72 -4.75 22.00
C GLU A 146 -16.16 -3.63 21.05
N ILE A 147 -16.10 -2.38 21.48
CA ILE A 147 -16.41 -1.21 20.64
C ILE A 147 -15.31 -0.97 19.61
N SER A 148 -14.04 -0.98 20.04
CA SER A 148 -12.88 -0.77 19.17
C SER A 148 -12.82 -1.77 18.03
N PHE A 149 -13.20 -3.03 18.26
CA PHE A 149 -13.27 -4.05 17.21
C PHE A 149 -14.13 -3.60 16.02
N TRP A 150 -15.34 -3.10 16.26
CA TRP A 150 -16.22 -2.66 15.17
C TRP A 150 -15.70 -1.41 14.48
N ILE A 151 -15.19 -0.44 15.26
CA ILE A 151 -14.59 0.80 14.73
C ILE A 151 -13.37 0.49 13.85
N MET A 152 -12.56 -0.50 14.22
CA MET A 152 -11.36 -0.87 13.48
C MET A 152 -11.69 -1.68 12.22
N PHE A 153 -12.48 -2.75 12.34
CA PHE A 153 -12.56 -3.74 11.25
C PHE A 153 -13.65 -3.43 10.22
N VAL A 154 -14.78 -2.81 10.58
CA VAL A 154 -15.83 -2.51 9.59
C VAL A 154 -15.31 -1.59 8.48
N PRO A 155 -14.68 -0.45 8.79
CA PRO A 155 -14.22 0.46 7.75
C PRO A 155 -13.02 -0.10 6.99
N VAL A 156 -12.13 -0.84 7.67
CA VAL A 156 -10.97 -1.48 7.02
C VAL A 156 -11.41 -2.55 6.02
N ILE A 157 -12.42 -3.35 6.35
CA ILE A 157 -13.01 -4.31 5.40
C ILE A 157 -13.64 -3.59 4.21
N ILE A 158 -14.35 -2.48 4.43
CA ILE A 158 -14.90 -1.66 3.34
C ILE A 158 -13.78 -1.13 2.42
N MET A 159 -12.69 -0.62 3.01
CA MET A 159 -11.54 -0.15 2.24
C MET A 159 -10.90 -1.29 1.44
N MET A 160 -10.74 -2.48 2.01
CA MET A 160 -10.24 -3.66 1.29
C MET A 160 -11.11 -4.04 0.09
N ILE A 161 -12.44 -3.94 0.23
CA ILE A 161 -13.37 -4.20 -0.89
C ILE A 161 -13.14 -3.19 -2.01
N PHE A 162 -12.96 -1.90 -1.69
CA PHE A 162 -12.69 -0.89 -2.71
C PHE A 162 -11.33 -1.04 -3.39
N THR A 163 -10.34 -1.58 -2.69
CA THR A 163 -9.04 -1.90 -3.29
C THR A 163 -9.17 -2.91 -4.44
N LEU A 164 -10.19 -3.79 -4.44
CA LEU A 164 -10.39 -4.80 -5.49
C LEU A 164 -10.64 -4.22 -6.89
N ASN A 165 -10.93 -2.92 -7.01
CA ASN A 165 -11.08 -2.29 -8.32
C ASN A 165 -9.74 -2.12 -9.06
N ASN A 166 -8.61 -2.10 -8.33
CA ASN A 166 -7.28 -1.77 -8.87
C ASN A 166 -6.25 -2.90 -8.68
N VAL A 167 -6.68 -4.15 -8.47
CA VAL A 167 -5.77 -5.28 -8.22
C VAL A 167 -5.41 -6.04 -9.49
N ASP A 168 -4.15 -6.45 -9.59
CA ASP A 168 -3.71 -7.48 -10.54
C ASP A 168 -3.29 -8.74 -9.77
N PHE A 169 -4.16 -9.75 -9.74
CA PHE A 169 -3.90 -11.01 -9.02
C PHE A 169 -2.80 -11.84 -9.67
N SER A 170 -2.32 -11.49 -10.87
CA SER A 170 -1.15 -12.17 -11.43
C SER A 170 0.11 -11.91 -10.58
N ASN A 171 0.15 -10.78 -9.86
CA ASN A 171 1.26 -10.37 -9.00
C ASN A 171 1.49 -11.28 -7.77
N ILE A 172 0.56 -12.19 -7.45
CA ILE A 172 0.76 -13.20 -6.39
C ILE A 172 1.38 -14.51 -6.91
N LEU A 173 1.69 -14.58 -8.21
CA LEU A 173 2.38 -15.69 -8.86
C LEU A 173 3.85 -15.34 -9.14
N PRO A 174 4.74 -16.34 -9.27
CA PRO A 174 4.50 -17.76 -9.03
C PRO A 174 4.41 -18.07 -7.53
N VAL A 175 3.77 -19.20 -7.19
CA VAL A 175 3.75 -19.74 -5.82
C VAL A 175 4.74 -20.89 -5.68
N PHE A 176 5.26 -21.08 -4.47
CA PHE A 176 6.24 -22.11 -4.10
C PHE A 176 7.56 -22.03 -4.87
N ASN A 177 8.05 -20.82 -5.16
CA ASN A 177 9.27 -20.60 -5.96
C ASN A 177 10.51 -20.24 -5.12
N ASN A 178 10.47 -20.43 -3.80
CA ASN A 178 11.59 -20.09 -2.91
C ASN A 178 12.32 -21.35 -2.39
N ASN A 179 13.52 -21.14 -1.86
CA ASN A 179 14.26 -22.21 -1.17
C ASN A 179 13.58 -22.53 0.19
N PRO A 180 13.45 -23.82 0.60
CA PRO A 180 12.95 -24.25 1.91
C PRO A 180 13.45 -23.44 3.12
N ILE A 181 14.72 -23.02 3.12
CA ILE A 181 15.32 -22.23 4.21
C ILE A 181 14.63 -20.86 4.37
N LYS A 182 14.26 -20.21 3.26
CA LYS A 182 13.57 -18.92 3.29
C LYS A 182 12.20 -19.02 3.91
N TYR A 183 11.48 -20.14 3.72
CA TYR A 183 10.20 -20.36 4.39
C TYR A 183 10.37 -20.48 5.90
N ALA A 184 11.41 -21.15 6.38
CA ALA A 184 11.69 -21.25 7.81
C ALA A 184 12.03 -19.89 8.44
N GLU A 185 12.80 -19.06 7.73
CA GLU A 185 13.10 -17.69 8.13
C GLU A 185 11.85 -16.81 8.16
N ALA A 186 11.04 -16.84 7.10
CA ALA A 186 9.78 -16.10 7.03
C ALA A 186 8.80 -16.55 8.12
N PHE A 187 8.76 -17.86 8.39
CA PHE A 187 7.93 -18.41 9.45
C PHE A 187 8.31 -17.86 10.83
N LYS A 188 9.61 -17.75 11.12
CA LYS A 188 10.12 -17.15 12.36
C LYS A 188 9.72 -15.68 12.48
N THR A 189 9.75 -14.91 11.39
CA THR A 189 9.30 -13.51 11.40
C THR A 189 7.77 -13.43 11.60
N CYS A 190 7.01 -14.26 10.88
CA CYS A 190 5.55 -14.25 10.93
C CYS A 190 4.98 -14.56 12.31
N ILE A 191 5.57 -15.50 13.04
CA ILE A 191 5.03 -15.87 14.36
C ILE A 191 5.11 -14.70 15.35
N TYR A 192 6.07 -13.77 15.17
CA TYR A 192 6.17 -12.56 15.99
C TYR A 192 5.03 -11.56 15.72
N SER A 193 4.46 -11.56 14.52
CA SER A 193 3.29 -10.75 14.17
C SER A 193 2.01 -11.23 14.87
N PHE A 194 2.02 -12.43 15.45
CA PHE A 194 0.99 -12.95 16.35
C PHE A 194 1.28 -12.65 17.83
N SER A 195 2.26 -11.80 18.14
CA SER A 195 2.45 -11.27 19.51
C SER A 195 1.16 -10.59 20.01
N GLY A 196 0.90 -10.68 21.31
CA GLY A 196 -0.36 -10.25 21.92
C GLY A 196 -1.30 -11.41 22.26
N ILE A 197 -1.07 -12.63 21.75
CA ILE A 197 -1.86 -13.82 22.13
C ILE A 197 -1.76 -14.15 23.62
N GLU A 198 -0.69 -13.71 24.29
CA GLU A 198 -0.47 -13.81 25.72
C GLU A 198 -1.51 -13.04 26.57
N ILE A 199 -2.31 -12.16 25.96
CA ILE A 199 -3.47 -11.53 26.62
C ILE A 199 -4.45 -12.57 27.19
N ILE A 200 -4.39 -13.81 26.68
CA ILE A 200 -5.15 -14.94 27.18
C ILE A 200 -4.92 -15.21 28.68
N TYR A 201 -3.72 -14.91 29.21
CA TYR A 201 -3.39 -15.03 30.63
C TYR A 201 -4.17 -14.06 31.51
N LEU A 202 -4.55 -12.90 30.98
CA LEU A 202 -5.42 -11.94 31.63
C LEU A 202 -6.89 -12.36 31.55
N MET A 203 -7.30 -12.88 30.39
CA MET A 203 -8.72 -13.05 30.06
C MET A 203 -9.33 -14.34 30.64
N ILE A 204 -8.62 -15.47 30.58
CA ILE A 204 -9.15 -16.78 30.98
C ILE A 204 -9.71 -16.81 32.42
N PRO A 205 -9.07 -16.21 33.44
CA PRO A 205 -9.56 -16.27 34.83
C PRO A 205 -10.97 -15.69 35.03
N PHE A 206 -11.41 -14.77 34.15
CA PHE A 206 -12.65 -13.99 34.30
C PHE A 206 -13.77 -14.37 33.32
N ILE A 207 -13.59 -15.42 32.51
CA ILE A 207 -14.56 -15.82 31.49
C ILE A 207 -15.87 -16.40 32.06
N LYS A 208 -17.00 -15.96 31.50
CA LYS A 208 -18.36 -16.38 31.89
C LYS A 208 -18.61 -17.86 31.60
N SER A 209 -18.38 -18.29 30.35
CA SER A 209 -18.50 -19.69 29.93
C SER A 209 -17.14 -20.25 29.54
N ARG A 210 -16.74 -21.35 30.17
CA ARG A 210 -15.50 -22.07 29.83
C ARG A 210 -15.69 -23.09 28.71
N PHE A 211 -16.94 -23.43 28.38
CA PHE A 211 -17.28 -24.38 27.32
C PHE A 211 -17.00 -23.77 25.94
N SER A 212 -17.32 -22.49 25.74
CA SER A 212 -17.06 -21.80 24.48
C SER A 212 -15.62 -21.31 24.33
N LEU A 213 -14.79 -21.39 25.37
CA LEU A 213 -13.46 -20.77 25.41
C LEU A 213 -12.57 -21.19 24.23
N ILE A 214 -12.36 -22.51 24.03
CA ILE A 214 -11.50 -23.02 22.94
C ILE A 214 -12.07 -22.64 21.58
N LYS A 215 -13.39 -22.73 21.40
CA LYS A 215 -14.05 -22.36 20.14
C LYS A 215 -13.84 -20.87 19.83
N THR A 216 -13.96 -20.01 20.85
CA THR A 216 -13.75 -18.57 20.72
C THR A 216 -12.31 -18.23 20.41
N THR A 217 -11.33 -18.81 21.12
CA THR A 217 -9.91 -18.56 20.86
C THR A 217 -9.49 -19.07 19.47
N SER A 218 -10.03 -20.21 19.04
CA SER A 218 -9.81 -20.73 17.68
C SER A 218 -10.33 -19.74 16.63
N LYS A 219 -11.56 -19.23 16.81
CA LYS A 219 -12.14 -18.21 15.92
C LYS A 219 -11.31 -16.93 15.87
N SER A 220 -10.75 -16.48 17.00
CA SER A 220 -9.88 -15.31 17.04
C SER A 220 -8.62 -15.51 16.20
N ILE A 221 -7.93 -16.64 16.35
CA ILE A 221 -6.72 -16.91 15.54
C ILE A 221 -7.07 -17.04 14.06
N VAL A 222 -8.14 -17.75 13.70
CA VAL A 222 -8.59 -17.84 12.30
C VAL A 222 -8.87 -16.46 11.71
N PHE A 223 -9.55 -15.59 12.46
CA PHE A 223 -9.80 -14.21 12.02
C PHE A 223 -8.50 -13.45 11.78
N ILE A 224 -7.55 -13.49 12.73
CA ILE A 224 -6.25 -12.81 12.61
C ILE A 224 -5.48 -13.32 11.40
N THR A 225 -5.39 -14.65 11.24
CA THR A 225 -4.67 -15.29 10.14
C THR A 225 -5.26 -14.93 8.78
N VAL A 226 -6.59 -15.01 8.64
CA VAL A 226 -7.28 -14.63 7.40
C VAL A 226 -7.07 -13.15 7.11
N PHE A 227 -7.20 -12.29 8.12
CA PHE A 227 -7.03 -10.85 7.97
C PHE A 227 -5.60 -10.49 7.50
N TYR A 228 -4.57 -11.09 8.12
CA TYR A 228 -3.18 -10.92 7.69
C TYR A 228 -2.93 -11.44 6.28
N ALA A 229 -3.44 -12.64 5.95
CA ALA A 229 -3.26 -13.22 4.63
C ALA A 229 -3.92 -12.36 3.53
N VAL A 230 -5.14 -11.86 3.77
CA VAL A 230 -5.84 -10.94 2.85
C VAL A 230 -5.04 -9.66 2.64
N ILE A 231 -4.48 -9.07 3.70
CA ILE A 231 -3.65 -7.87 3.60
C ILE A 231 -2.39 -8.11 2.76
N VAL A 232 -1.72 -9.24 2.93
CA VAL A 232 -0.55 -9.61 2.13
C VAL A 232 -0.95 -9.82 0.66
N ILE A 233 -2.05 -10.54 0.40
CA ILE A 233 -2.56 -10.77 -0.97
C ILE A 233 -2.89 -9.45 -1.65
N LEU A 234 -3.66 -8.57 -1.01
CA LEU A 234 -4.05 -7.29 -1.60
C LEU A 234 -2.84 -6.38 -1.82
N SER A 235 -1.91 -6.31 -0.86
CA SER A 235 -0.71 -5.48 -1.00
C SER A 235 0.16 -5.93 -2.18
N LEU A 236 0.38 -7.25 -2.30
CA LEU A 236 1.09 -7.82 -3.45
C LEU A 236 0.31 -7.61 -4.75
N SER A 237 -1.01 -7.71 -4.74
CA SER A 237 -1.84 -7.54 -5.94
C SER A 237 -1.85 -6.09 -6.44
N VAL A 238 -1.77 -5.10 -5.56
CA VAL A 238 -1.73 -3.67 -5.91
C VAL A 238 -0.32 -3.19 -6.28
N PHE A 239 0.71 -3.66 -5.56
CA PHE A 239 2.05 -3.12 -5.69
C PHE A 239 3.03 -4.05 -6.41
N SER A 240 2.76 -5.34 -6.52
CA SER A 240 3.75 -6.37 -6.86
C SER A 240 4.80 -6.61 -5.78
N LYS A 241 5.54 -7.73 -5.91
CA LYS A 241 6.56 -8.17 -4.96
C LYS A 241 7.64 -7.12 -4.73
N HIS A 242 8.16 -6.52 -5.80
CA HIS A 242 9.30 -5.60 -5.68
C HIS A 242 8.91 -4.31 -4.96
N GLN A 243 7.79 -3.70 -5.33
CA GLN A 243 7.32 -2.47 -4.68
C GLN A 243 6.96 -2.71 -3.22
N THR A 244 6.30 -3.84 -2.91
CA THR A 244 5.95 -4.18 -1.52
C THR A 244 7.20 -4.25 -0.64
N ASN A 245 8.34 -4.68 -1.18
CA ASN A 245 9.61 -4.78 -0.44
C ASN A 245 10.26 -3.44 -0.09
N ILE A 246 10.06 -2.41 -0.92
CA ILE A 246 10.67 -1.08 -0.74
C ILE A 246 9.78 -0.12 0.06
N LEU A 247 8.47 -0.41 0.13
CA LEU A 247 7.51 0.38 0.89
C LEU A 247 7.61 0.07 2.38
N LEU A 248 7.84 1.10 3.21
CA LEU A 248 7.93 0.92 4.66
C LEU A 248 6.62 0.42 5.29
N TRP A 249 5.47 0.86 4.76
CA TRP A 249 4.14 0.48 5.24
C TRP A 249 3.15 0.19 4.09
N PRO A 250 3.28 -0.95 3.38
CA PRO A 250 2.48 -1.24 2.19
C PRO A 250 0.98 -1.17 2.44
N THR A 251 0.48 -1.68 3.56
CA THR A 251 -0.95 -1.67 3.89
C THR A 251 -1.52 -0.25 3.89
N MET A 252 -0.74 0.73 4.38
CA MET A 252 -1.18 2.12 4.43
C MET A 252 -1.10 2.80 3.08
N THR A 253 -0.02 2.57 2.34
CA THR A 253 0.10 3.05 0.98
C THR A 253 -1.03 2.50 0.11
N MET A 254 -1.44 1.24 0.31
CA MET A 254 -2.56 0.60 -0.36
C MET A 254 -3.88 1.30 -0.04
N MET A 255 -4.15 1.57 1.23
CA MET A 255 -5.37 2.26 1.64
C MET A 255 -5.44 3.70 1.11
N LYS A 256 -4.30 4.39 0.96
CA LYS A 256 -4.22 5.72 0.33
C LYS A 256 -4.43 5.68 -1.19
N SER A 257 -4.17 4.53 -1.83
CA SER A 257 -4.41 4.33 -3.27
C SER A 257 -5.88 4.06 -3.62
N ILE A 258 -6.81 4.15 -2.66
CA ILE A 258 -8.23 4.03 -2.96
C ILE A 258 -8.73 5.40 -3.43
N ASN A 259 -8.98 5.52 -4.74
CA ASN A 259 -9.60 6.69 -5.34
C ASN A 259 -10.89 6.25 -6.06
N ILE A 260 -12.05 6.70 -5.58
CA ILE A 260 -13.34 6.45 -6.22
C ILE A 260 -13.91 7.80 -6.62
N GLN A 261 -13.88 8.09 -7.92
CA GLN A 261 -14.43 9.32 -8.48
C GLN A 261 -15.94 9.38 -8.18
N GLY A 262 -16.41 10.51 -7.63
CA GLY A 262 -17.83 10.76 -7.34
C GLY A 262 -18.38 10.07 -6.07
N ALA A 263 -17.55 9.42 -5.25
CA ALA A 263 -17.98 8.88 -3.96
C ALA A 263 -18.13 9.97 -2.89
N PHE A 264 -19.08 9.82 -1.96
CA PHE A 264 -19.28 10.74 -0.84
C PHE A 264 -18.02 10.97 0.02
N ILE A 265 -17.10 9.99 0.05
CA ILE A 265 -15.77 10.11 0.65
C ILE A 265 -14.73 9.89 -0.45
N GLU A 266 -14.29 10.98 -1.08
CA GLU A 266 -13.22 10.95 -2.09
C GLU A 266 -11.83 10.74 -1.46
N ARG A 267 -11.71 10.89 -0.12
CA ARG A 267 -10.43 10.86 0.61
C ARG A 267 -10.48 9.92 1.81
N TRP A 268 -10.21 8.64 1.55
CA TRP A 268 -10.12 7.60 2.57
C TRP A 268 -8.94 7.78 3.53
N GLU A 269 -7.96 8.62 3.20
CA GLU A 269 -6.74 8.77 4.01
C GLU A 269 -7.04 9.27 5.44
N GLY A 270 -7.91 10.26 5.61
CA GLY A 270 -8.21 10.83 6.92
C GLY A 270 -8.98 9.85 7.82
N VAL A 271 -9.88 9.08 7.22
CA VAL A 271 -10.62 8.01 7.91
C VAL A 271 -9.65 6.91 8.32
N ALA A 272 -8.81 6.44 7.39
CA ALA A 272 -7.77 5.45 7.65
C ALA A 272 -6.82 5.87 8.79
N MET A 273 -6.34 7.12 8.78
CA MET A 273 -5.45 7.66 9.82
C MET A 273 -6.12 7.74 11.19
N ALA A 274 -7.37 8.18 11.27
CA ALA A 274 -8.11 8.25 12.54
C ALA A 274 -8.34 6.86 13.14
N MET A 275 -8.66 5.88 12.28
CA MET A 275 -8.92 4.49 12.70
C MET A 275 -7.64 3.75 13.08
N TRP A 276 -6.51 4.11 12.48
CA TRP A 276 -5.20 3.57 12.85
C TRP A 276 -4.93 3.72 14.34
N VAL A 277 -5.16 4.91 14.92
CA VAL A 277 -4.82 5.21 16.33
C VAL A 277 -5.32 4.10 17.26
N MET A 278 -6.48 3.52 16.94
CA MET A 278 -7.07 2.42 17.69
C MET A 278 -6.28 1.10 17.62
N PHE A 279 -5.63 0.76 16.50
CA PHE A 279 -4.77 -0.43 16.36
C PHE A 279 -3.62 -0.40 17.36
N TYR A 280 -2.91 0.73 17.47
CA TYR A 280 -1.87 0.85 18.48
C TYR A 280 -2.45 0.91 19.90
N PHE A 281 -3.46 1.79 20.10
CA PHE A 281 -3.96 2.09 21.43
C PHE A 281 -4.61 0.88 22.11
N THR A 282 -5.27 0.00 21.36
CA THR A 282 -5.82 -1.25 21.90
C THR A 282 -4.71 -2.24 22.29
N THR A 283 -3.70 -2.49 21.45
CA THR A 283 -2.53 -3.30 21.83
C THR A 283 -1.83 -2.72 23.07
N PHE A 284 -1.57 -1.41 23.06
CA PHE A 284 -0.95 -0.69 24.18
C PHE A 284 -1.75 -0.88 25.46
N SER A 285 -3.02 -0.49 25.48
CA SER A 285 -3.87 -0.55 26.68
C SER A 285 -4.04 -1.98 27.22
N ASN A 286 -4.12 -3.00 26.36
CA ASN A 286 -4.27 -4.39 26.75
C ASN A 286 -3.00 -4.96 27.40
N LEU A 287 -1.83 -4.80 26.76
CA LEU A 287 -0.56 -5.28 27.30
C LEU A 287 -0.07 -4.45 28.49
N TYR A 288 -0.40 -3.15 28.51
CA TYR A 288 -0.17 -2.25 29.62
C TYR A 288 -1.03 -2.62 30.84
N TYR A 289 -2.31 -2.97 30.64
CA TYR A 289 -3.15 -3.51 31.71
C TYR A 289 -2.59 -4.83 32.25
N LEU A 290 -2.28 -5.78 31.36
CA LEU A 290 -1.74 -7.09 31.73
C LEU A 290 -0.48 -6.94 32.59
N SER A 291 0.46 -6.11 32.16
CA SER A 291 1.70 -5.85 32.88
C SER A 291 1.44 -5.15 34.23
N SER A 292 0.56 -4.15 34.25
CA SER A 292 0.20 -3.44 35.47
C SER A 292 -0.54 -4.33 36.49
N ASP A 293 -1.37 -5.27 36.02
CA ASP A 293 -2.06 -6.24 36.88
C ASP A 293 -1.09 -7.26 37.49
N ILE A 294 -0.07 -7.70 36.73
CA ILE A 294 1.00 -8.58 37.23
C ILE A 294 1.81 -7.86 38.31
N VAL A 295 2.25 -6.62 38.06
CA VAL A 295 2.99 -5.82 39.06
C VAL A 295 2.15 -5.58 40.31
N LYS A 296 0.86 -5.27 40.14
CA LYS A 296 -0.07 -5.10 41.26
C LYS A 296 -0.11 -6.35 42.14
N ASP A 297 -0.27 -7.53 41.54
CA ASP A 297 -0.36 -8.79 42.28
C ASP A 297 1.00 -9.17 42.90
N MET A 298 2.11 -8.87 42.22
CA MET A 298 3.48 -9.13 42.68
C MET A 298 3.83 -8.36 43.95
N PHE A 299 3.52 -7.07 43.98
CA PHE A 299 3.74 -6.23 45.16
C PHE A 299 2.53 -6.18 46.11
N LYS A 300 1.48 -6.98 45.84
CA LYS A 300 0.23 -7.02 46.62
C LYS A 300 -0.42 -5.64 46.79
N LEU A 301 -0.32 -4.81 45.75
CA LEU A 301 -0.91 -3.47 45.70
C LEU A 301 -2.43 -3.58 45.52
N LYS A 302 -3.14 -2.53 45.91
CA LYS A 302 -4.60 -2.56 46.02
C LYS A 302 -5.32 -2.11 44.77
N SER A 303 -4.71 -1.16 44.07
CA SER A 303 -5.19 -0.63 42.80
C SER A 303 -4.08 -0.80 41.76
N ILE A 304 -4.51 -0.75 40.50
CA ILE A 304 -3.61 -0.82 39.35
C ILE A 304 -2.88 0.52 39.08
N THR A 305 -3.28 1.59 39.77
CA THR A 305 -2.83 2.98 39.54
C THR A 305 -1.33 3.20 39.75
N ILE A 306 -0.76 2.69 40.85
CA ILE A 306 0.68 2.84 41.10
C ILE A 306 1.51 2.06 40.06
N PRO A 307 1.21 0.76 39.81
CA PRO A 307 1.84 0.02 38.72
C PRO A 307 1.77 0.72 37.37
N SER A 308 0.60 1.27 37.02
CA SER A 308 0.44 1.96 35.75
C SER A 308 1.35 3.17 35.67
N ILE A 309 1.41 4.03 36.69
CA ILE A 309 2.30 5.21 36.68
C ILE A 309 3.77 4.80 36.46
N VAL A 310 4.26 3.84 37.23
CA VAL A 310 5.66 3.37 37.13
C VAL A 310 5.94 2.80 35.74
N LEU A 311 5.09 1.90 35.25
CA LEU A 311 5.26 1.31 33.92
C LEU A 311 5.09 2.35 32.80
N GLY A 312 4.24 3.36 32.98
CA GLY A 312 4.07 4.45 32.03
C GLY A 312 5.34 5.27 31.86
N VAL A 313 6.02 5.60 32.96
CA VAL A 313 7.33 6.27 32.93
C VAL A 313 8.37 5.40 32.22
N ILE A 314 8.39 4.09 32.49
CA ILE A 314 9.32 3.17 31.82
C ILE A 314 9.04 3.10 30.31
N VAL A 315 7.77 3.01 29.91
CA VAL A 315 7.37 3.05 28.49
C VAL A 315 7.86 4.33 27.81
N TYR A 316 7.66 5.48 28.47
CA TYR A 316 8.11 6.77 27.94
C TYR A 316 9.62 6.80 27.68
N ILE A 317 10.43 6.35 28.66
CA ILE A 317 11.90 6.34 28.54
C ILE A 317 12.36 5.40 27.42
N ILE A 318 11.81 4.18 27.36
CA ILE A 318 12.20 3.19 26.33
C ILE A 318 11.75 3.66 24.94
N ALA A 319 10.57 4.26 24.81
CA ALA A 319 10.06 4.76 23.53
C ALA A 319 10.86 5.94 22.96
N LEU A 320 11.49 6.75 23.83
CA LEU A 320 12.37 7.86 23.42
C LEU A 320 13.79 7.42 23.05
N TYR A 321 14.23 6.25 23.49
CA TYR A 321 15.60 5.80 23.30
C TYR A 321 16.03 5.65 21.82
N PRO A 322 15.22 5.05 20.92
CA PRO A 322 15.54 4.99 19.50
C PRO A 322 15.53 6.38 18.86
N LYS A 323 16.65 6.77 18.25
CA LYS A 323 16.80 8.11 17.65
C LYS A 323 16.07 8.24 16.32
N ASN A 324 15.91 7.15 15.58
CA ASN A 324 15.25 7.10 14.28
C ASN A 324 14.66 5.70 14.00
N ILE A 325 13.86 5.59 12.94
CA ILE A 325 13.17 4.35 12.55
C ILE A 325 14.16 3.19 12.26
N ALA A 326 15.30 3.46 11.62
CA ALA A 326 16.29 2.41 11.31
C ALA A 326 16.87 1.79 12.59
N THR A 327 17.32 2.62 13.54
CA THR A 327 17.82 2.14 14.84
C THR A 327 16.76 1.39 15.63
N LEU A 328 15.49 1.80 15.52
CA LEU A 328 14.38 1.10 16.14
C LEU A 328 14.21 -0.32 15.58
N TYR A 329 14.18 -0.48 14.25
CA TYR A 329 14.03 -1.81 13.63
C TYR A 329 15.21 -2.73 13.97
N ASP A 330 16.44 -2.22 13.96
CA ASP A 330 17.62 -3.00 14.36
C ASP A 330 17.52 -3.47 15.81
N MET A 331 17.11 -2.58 16.72
CA MET A 331 16.88 -2.94 18.12
C MET A 331 15.73 -3.94 18.27
N GLY A 332 14.62 -3.73 17.57
CA GLY A 332 13.45 -4.61 17.55
C GLY A 332 13.83 -6.03 17.17
N ASN A 333 14.53 -6.18 16.04
CA ASN A 333 15.00 -7.46 15.53
C ASN A 333 15.99 -8.18 16.47
N LYS A 334 16.72 -7.43 17.29
CA LYS A 334 17.65 -8.00 18.28
C LYS A 334 16.97 -8.42 19.58
N PHE A 335 16.09 -7.58 20.14
CA PHE A 335 15.56 -7.76 21.49
C PHE A 335 14.20 -8.48 21.56
N ILE A 336 13.31 -8.27 20.59
CA ILE A 336 11.94 -8.84 20.63
C ILE A 336 11.95 -10.36 20.44
N PRO A 337 12.66 -10.94 19.44
CA PRO A 337 12.63 -12.39 19.20
C PRO A 337 12.98 -13.28 20.40
N PRO A 338 14.08 -13.08 21.15
CA PRO A 338 14.41 -13.93 22.29
C PRO A 338 13.39 -13.79 23.43
N LEU A 339 12.89 -12.58 23.67
CA LEU A 339 11.86 -12.33 24.70
C LEU A 339 10.51 -12.94 24.31
N PHE A 340 10.14 -12.91 23.03
CA PHE A 340 8.95 -13.58 22.52
C PHE A 340 9.03 -15.09 22.73
N ILE A 341 10.13 -15.72 22.30
CA ILE A 341 10.32 -17.18 22.44
C ILE A 341 10.22 -17.58 23.92
N PHE A 342 10.85 -16.82 24.80
CA PHE A 342 10.75 -17.07 26.23
C PHE A 342 9.31 -17.01 26.75
N ASN A 343 8.57 -15.94 26.45
CA ASN A 343 7.26 -15.71 27.05
C ASN A 343 6.12 -16.52 26.41
N VAL A 344 6.19 -16.76 25.11
CA VAL A 344 5.12 -17.39 24.34
C VAL A 344 5.35 -18.90 24.18
N VAL A 345 6.61 -19.37 24.21
CA VAL A 345 6.94 -20.80 24.03
C VAL A 345 7.42 -21.43 25.35
N ILE A 346 8.49 -20.88 25.94
CA ILE A 346 9.18 -21.51 27.08
C ILE A 346 8.33 -21.41 28.35
N LEU A 347 7.83 -20.22 28.69
CA LEU A 347 7.09 -19.96 29.93
C LEU A 347 5.83 -20.85 30.09
N PRO A 348 4.93 -20.97 29.09
CA PRO A 348 3.80 -21.88 29.18
C PRO A 348 4.22 -23.35 29.41
N MET A 349 5.30 -23.79 28.76
CA MET A 349 5.82 -25.15 28.89
C MET A 349 6.36 -25.42 30.30
N ILE A 350 7.13 -24.49 30.87
CA ILE A 350 7.62 -24.61 32.25
C ILE A 350 6.42 -24.59 33.23
N ILE A 351 5.42 -23.73 33.03
CA ILE A 351 4.19 -23.70 33.86
C ILE A 351 3.44 -25.03 33.82
N LEU A 352 3.44 -25.73 32.68
CA LEU A 352 2.80 -27.04 32.53
C LEU A 352 3.52 -28.15 33.30
N LEU A 353 4.84 -28.08 33.46
CA LEU A 353 5.66 -29.17 34.01
C LEU A 353 5.66 -29.25 35.56
N PHE A 354 5.50 -28.13 36.29
CA PHE A 354 5.66 -28.09 37.76
C PHE A 354 4.35 -27.76 38.52
N ARG A 355 3.99 -28.52 39.58
CA ARG A 355 2.83 -28.24 40.47
C ARG A 355 3.09 -28.54 41.96
N LYS A 356 2.84 -27.57 42.85
CA LYS A 356 2.53 -27.78 44.30
C LYS A 356 1.37 -26.87 44.77
N LEU A 357 0.56 -27.33 45.74
CA LEU A 357 -0.68 -26.69 46.24
C LEU A 357 -0.53 -26.21 47.70
N LYS A 358 -0.88 -24.95 48.05
CA LYS A 358 -1.97 -24.55 48.99
C LYS A 358 -1.91 -23.09 49.55
N LYS A 359 -3.14 -22.59 49.85
CA LYS A 359 -3.68 -21.63 50.86
C LYS A 359 -3.12 -20.18 51.00
N LYS A 360 -3.94 -19.33 51.65
CA LYS A 360 -4.29 -17.95 51.26
C LYS A 360 -4.64 -17.08 52.51
N SER A 361 -4.27 -15.79 52.57
CA SER A 361 -4.87 -14.74 53.45
C SER A 361 -4.41 -13.30 53.06
N ILE A 362 -4.94 -12.25 53.70
CA ILE A 362 -5.66 -11.07 53.12
C ILE A 362 -5.31 -9.71 53.81
N ILE A 363 -5.10 -8.64 53.00
CA ILE A 363 -5.55 -7.19 53.03
C ILE A 363 -5.27 -6.28 54.29
N LYS A 364 -4.76 -5.01 54.22
CA LYS A 364 -5.51 -3.71 54.12
C LYS A 364 -4.68 -2.38 54.01
N LYS A 365 -5.43 -1.30 53.72
CA LYS A 365 -5.32 0.06 53.04
C LYS A 365 -4.41 1.10 53.74
N VAL A 366 -3.95 2.21 53.12
CA VAL A 366 -4.71 3.39 52.57
C VAL A 366 -3.89 4.20 51.51
N MET A 367 -4.59 5.09 50.78
CA MET A 367 -4.32 5.81 49.51
C MET A 367 -4.08 7.35 49.69
N PRO A 368 -3.74 8.09 48.61
CA PRO A 368 -3.13 9.44 48.57
C PRO A 368 -4.10 10.56 48.10
N LEU A 369 -3.60 11.79 47.91
CA LEU A 369 -4.23 12.85 47.12
C LEU A 369 -3.18 13.90 46.66
N ILE A 370 -3.52 14.65 45.60
CA ILE A 370 -2.87 15.85 45.02
C ILE A 370 -2.08 15.58 43.73
N LEU A 371 -2.81 15.45 42.62
CA LEU A 371 -2.29 15.72 41.26
C LEU A 371 -3.46 16.07 40.31
N ILE A 372 -4.06 17.25 40.48
CA ILE A 372 -5.21 17.73 39.67
C ILE A 372 -4.93 19.09 38.97
N CYS A 373 -3.70 19.60 38.95
CA CYS A 373 -3.45 20.94 38.38
C CYS A 373 -2.68 20.99 37.04
N VAL A 374 -2.45 19.88 36.32
CA VAL A 374 -1.59 19.90 35.10
C VAL A 374 -2.30 19.42 33.83
N LEU A 375 -3.63 19.54 33.71
CA LEU A 375 -4.35 19.12 32.49
C LEU A 375 -5.06 20.26 31.76
N LEU A 376 -4.32 21.34 31.45
CA LEU A 376 -4.77 22.36 30.50
C LEU A 376 -3.62 22.86 29.61
N THR A 377 -3.41 22.24 28.44
CA THR A 377 -2.70 22.87 27.30
C THR A 377 -3.20 22.36 25.94
N GLY A 378 -3.92 23.24 25.20
CA GLY A 378 -3.63 23.72 23.83
C GLY A 378 -3.63 22.78 22.61
N CYS A 379 -4.26 23.23 21.51
CA CYS A 379 -4.23 22.61 20.18
C CYS A 379 -2.96 22.98 19.38
N TRP A 380 -1.90 22.16 19.44
CA TRP A 380 -0.63 22.43 18.75
C TRP A 380 -0.67 22.37 17.21
N ASP A 381 -1.60 21.60 16.62
CA ASP A 381 -1.62 21.33 15.16
C ASP A 381 -2.78 21.99 14.40
N LYS A 382 -3.41 23.04 14.96
CA LYS A 382 -4.42 23.82 14.20
C LYS A 382 -3.71 24.60 13.07
N VAL A 383 -3.84 24.10 11.85
CA VAL A 383 -3.45 24.83 10.63
C VAL A 383 -4.69 24.99 9.75
N GLU A 384 -5.15 26.22 9.60
CA GLU A 384 -6.32 26.57 8.79
C GLU A 384 -6.10 26.23 7.32
N ILE A 385 -7.14 25.76 6.63
CA ILE A 385 -7.06 25.32 5.24
C ILE A 385 -6.63 26.46 4.30
N GLU A 386 -6.98 27.70 4.65
CA GLU A 386 -6.62 28.93 3.94
C GLU A 386 -5.10 29.20 3.92
N ASN A 387 -4.33 28.58 4.82
CA ASN A 387 -2.87 28.68 4.90
C ASN A 387 -2.14 27.58 4.11
N LYS A 388 -2.88 26.76 3.34
CA LYS A 388 -2.33 25.69 2.49
C LYS A 388 -2.45 26.06 1.01
N GLN A 389 -1.37 25.83 0.26
CA GLN A 389 -1.39 25.83 -1.20
C GLN A 389 -1.48 24.38 -1.66
N LEU A 390 -2.64 24.00 -2.19
CA LEU A 390 -2.92 22.63 -2.61
C LEU A 390 -2.49 22.47 -4.07
N VAL A 391 -1.36 21.82 -4.30
CA VAL A 391 -0.82 21.58 -5.64
C VAL A 391 -1.65 20.51 -6.32
N SER A 392 -2.21 20.82 -7.48
CA SER A 392 -2.98 19.91 -8.33
C SER A 392 -2.12 19.27 -9.42
N ILE A 393 -1.23 20.06 -10.02
CA ILE A 393 -0.41 19.65 -11.17
C ILE A 393 1.06 20.00 -10.95
N ILE A 394 1.96 19.08 -11.33
CA ILE A 394 3.40 19.28 -11.28
C ILE A 394 3.98 19.10 -12.67
N GLY A 395 4.71 20.11 -13.16
CA GLY A 395 5.53 20.05 -14.37
C GLY A 395 6.98 19.83 -14.02
N VAL A 396 7.64 18.98 -14.79
CA VAL A 396 9.05 18.65 -14.64
C VAL A 396 9.76 18.84 -15.96
N ASP A 397 10.66 19.81 -15.97
CA ASP A 397 11.48 20.21 -17.12
C ASP A 397 12.97 20.00 -16.86
N THR A 398 13.74 19.79 -17.92
CA THR A 398 15.20 19.80 -17.84
C THR A 398 15.68 21.21 -17.52
N GLY A 399 16.54 21.35 -16.51
CA GLY A 399 17.19 22.62 -16.21
C GLY A 399 18.44 22.83 -17.08
N GLU A 400 18.92 24.08 -17.12
CA GLU A 400 20.07 24.49 -17.94
C GLU A 400 21.38 23.74 -17.60
N ASP A 401 21.49 23.22 -16.37
CA ASP A 401 22.69 22.56 -15.85
C ASP A 401 22.58 21.02 -15.82
N ILE A 402 21.58 20.42 -16.47
CA ILE A 402 21.33 18.98 -16.38
C ILE A 402 22.54 18.11 -16.80
N ASP A 403 23.29 18.56 -17.81
CA ASP A 403 24.50 17.90 -18.32
C ASP A 403 25.80 18.27 -17.59
N LYS A 404 25.72 19.24 -16.66
CA LYS A 404 26.88 19.68 -15.87
C LYS A 404 27.26 18.69 -14.75
N GLN A 405 26.83 17.43 -14.83
CA GLN A 405 27.24 16.36 -13.91
C GLN A 405 28.77 16.20 -13.78
N LYS A 406 29.56 16.58 -14.80
CA LYS A 406 31.03 16.58 -14.72
C LYS A 406 31.58 17.50 -13.62
N TYR A 407 30.88 18.58 -13.25
CA TYR A 407 31.29 19.47 -12.17
C TYR A 407 31.16 18.80 -10.79
N LEU A 408 30.28 17.80 -10.65
CA LEU A 408 30.06 17.06 -9.40
C LEU A 408 31.04 15.89 -9.19
N LYS A 409 31.78 15.45 -10.23
CA LYS A 409 32.74 14.33 -10.10
C LYS A 409 33.93 14.64 -9.21
N ASN A 410 34.24 15.92 -9.03
CA ASN A 410 35.35 16.39 -8.19
C ASN A 410 34.89 16.89 -6.81
N VAL A 411 33.58 16.83 -6.54
CA VAL A 411 33.01 17.19 -5.25
C VAL A 411 33.21 16.01 -4.30
N LYS A 412 33.95 16.23 -3.22
CA LYS A 412 34.10 15.26 -2.14
C LYS A 412 32.80 15.19 -1.33
N PRO A 413 32.48 14.05 -0.69
CA PRO A 413 31.29 13.92 0.16
C PRO A 413 31.19 14.99 1.27
N GLU A 414 32.32 15.57 1.67
CA GLU A 414 32.44 16.59 2.72
C GLU A 414 32.28 18.03 2.19
N ASP A 415 32.32 18.23 0.87
CA ASP A 415 32.24 19.56 0.28
C ASP A 415 30.81 20.11 0.46
N PRO A 416 30.64 21.34 0.98
CA PRO A 416 29.33 21.93 1.19
C PRO A 416 28.67 22.26 -0.16
N LEU A 417 27.84 21.34 -0.65
CA LEU A 417 27.08 21.49 -1.90
C LEU A 417 25.98 22.57 -1.83
N THR A 418 25.64 23.06 -0.63
CA THR A 418 24.56 24.03 -0.40
C THR A 418 24.82 25.42 -0.99
N SER A 419 26.05 25.71 -1.43
CA SER A 419 26.41 26.99 -2.07
C SER A 419 26.39 26.93 -3.60
N ILE A 420 26.15 25.75 -4.20
CA ILE A 420 26.15 25.60 -5.65
C ILE A 420 24.71 25.72 -6.17
N ASP A 421 24.40 26.83 -6.82
CA ASP A 421 23.09 27.04 -7.47
C ASP A 421 23.03 26.31 -8.82
N LEU A 422 22.97 24.98 -8.76
CA LEU A 422 22.80 24.12 -9.95
C LEU A 422 21.33 24.04 -10.34
N LYS A 423 21.01 24.47 -11.56
CA LYS A 423 19.67 24.37 -12.14
C LYS A 423 19.56 23.09 -12.97
N LYS A 424 19.52 21.94 -12.29
CA LYS A 424 19.47 20.61 -12.93
C LYS A 424 18.08 20.30 -13.47
N ILE A 425 17.05 20.68 -12.73
CA ILE A 425 15.64 20.49 -13.09
C ILE A 425 14.88 21.79 -12.85
N HIS A 426 13.82 21.98 -13.64
CA HIS A 426 12.87 23.08 -13.48
C HIS A 426 11.50 22.49 -13.12
N LEU A 427 10.91 22.94 -12.01
CA LEU A 427 9.59 22.50 -11.56
C LEU A 427 8.57 23.62 -11.66
N THR A 428 7.40 23.31 -12.21
CA THR A 428 6.23 24.19 -12.23
C THR A 428 5.12 23.56 -11.39
N PHE A 429 4.69 24.24 -10.33
CA PHE A 429 3.58 23.81 -9.48
C PHE A 429 2.33 24.61 -9.81
N GLY A 430 1.27 23.95 -10.29
CA GLY A 430 -0.04 24.55 -10.49
C GLY A 430 -0.99 24.23 -9.34
N SER A 431 -1.86 25.18 -9.01
CA SER A 431 -2.77 25.07 -7.88
C SER A 431 -3.99 25.99 -8.04
N PRO A 432 -5.21 25.54 -7.74
CA PRO A 432 -6.40 26.37 -7.85
C PRO A 432 -6.34 27.58 -6.91
N ASP A 433 -6.69 28.77 -7.41
CA ASP A 433 -6.73 29.98 -6.59
C ASP A 433 -7.99 30.03 -5.70
N LEU A 434 -7.91 29.37 -4.54
CA LEU A 434 -9.01 29.33 -3.55
C LEU A 434 -9.54 30.72 -3.14
N SER A 435 -8.78 31.81 -3.32
CA SER A 435 -9.24 33.18 -3.02
C SER A 435 -10.31 33.71 -3.99
N GLN A 436 -10.48 33.03 -5.13
CA GLN A 436 -11.52 33.33 -6.11
C GLN A 436 -12.84 32.59 -5.84
N LEU A 437 -12.84 31.65 -4.89
CA LEU A 437 -14.04 30.93 -4.46
C LEU A 437 -14.78 31.77 -3.39
N GLY A 438 -16.02 32.15 -3.66
CA GLY A 438 -16.86 32.87 -2.70
C GLY A 438 -18.35 32.79 -3.07
N PRO A 439 -19.28 33.02 -2.12
CA PRO A 439 -20.72 32.90 -2.36
C PRO A 439 -21.24 33.77 -3.52
N ASP A 440 -20.61 34.93 -3.73
CA ASP A 440 -20.94 35.90 -4.79
C ASP A 440 -20.08 35.75 -6.06
N LYS A 441 -19.15 34.78 -6.09
CA LYS A 441 -18.23 34.53 -7.21
C LYS A 441 -18.55 33.19 -7.85
N GLY A 442 -19.40 33.22 -8.88
CA GLY A 442 -19.87 32.03 -9.61
C GLY A 442 -18.85 31.36 -10.53
N ALA A 443 -17.57 31.25 -10.16
CA ALA A 443 -16.56 30.65 -11.04
C ALA A 443 -15.63 29.68 -10.30
N GLN A 444 -15.36 28.53 -10.95
CA GLN A 444 -14.17 27.72 -10.71
C GLN A 444 -12.93 28.64 -10.74
N ALA A 445 -12.04 28.47 -9.75
CA ALA A 445 -10.84 29.28 -9.59
C ALA A 445 -9.84 29.08 -10.74
N GLU A 446 -9.23 30.16 -11.24
CA GLU A 446 -8.06 30.04 -12.12
C GLU A 446 -6.85 29.49 -11.35
N ASP A 447 -5.96 28.79 -12.05
CA ASP A 447 -4.73 28.25 -11.44
C ASP A 447 -3.67 29.33 -11.21
N LYS A 448 -3.00 29.24 -10.06
CA LYS A 448 -1.76 29.95 -9.74
C LYS A 448 -0.57 29.02 -9.90
N TYR A 449 0.51 29.56 -10.46
CA TYR A 449 1.73 28.82 -10.76
C TYR A 449 2.91 29.30 -9.92
N ILE A 450 3.72 28.37 -9.47
CA ILE A 450 5.00 28.64 -8.80
C ILE A 450 6.08 27.84 -9.51
N ASP A 451 7.07 28.54 -10.05
CA ASP A 451 8.21 27.91 -10.73
C ASP A 451 9.45 27.93 -9.84
N ALA A 452 10.24 26.85 -9.87
CA ALA A 452 11.49 26.77 -9.15
C ALA A 452 12.49 25.83 -9.84
N ASP A 453 13.71 26.34 -10.04
CA ASP A 453 14.85 25.53 -10.44
C ASP A 453 15.51 24.90 -9.22
N GLY A 454 16.02 23.67 -9.35
CA GLY A 454 16.80 23.04 -8.30
C GLY A 454 17.75 21.98 -8.82
N TYR A 455 18.73 21.63 -7.99
CA TYR A 455 19.63 20.50 -8.27
C TYR A 455 19.00 19.15 -7.93
N SER A 456 17.93 19.17 -7.13
CA SER A 456 17.10 18.02 -6.76
C SER A 456 15.64 18.47 -6.65
N PHE A 457 14.71 17.51 -6.66
CA PHE A 457 13.30 17.81 -6.49
C PHE A 457 13.01 18.50 -5.14
N GLN A 458 13.65 18.05 -4.06
CA GLN A 458 13.50 18.67 -2.74
C GLN A 458 14.05 20.11 -2.68
N ASP A 459 15.15 20.41 -3.37
CA ASP A 459 15.70 21.77 -3.46
C ASP A 459 14.72 22.70 -4.19
N ALA A 460 14.21 22.27 -5.34
CA ALA A 460 13.21 23.02 -6.10
C ALA A 460 11.93 23.24 -5.28
N VAL A 461 11.44 22.24 -4.54
CA VAL A 461 10.31 22.41 -3.59
C VAL A 461 10.64 23.42 -2.49
N SER A 462 11.85 23.39 -1.94
CA SER A 462 12.29 24.33 -0.90
C SER A 462 12.35 25.77 -1.43
N LYS A 463 12.88 25.98 -2.63
CA LYS A 463 12.88 27.28 -3.34
C LYS A 463 11.47 27.74 -3.71
N ALA A 464 10.57 26.84 -4.11
CA ALA A 464 9.17 27.16 -4.36
C ALA A 464 8.45 27.61 -3.09
N ARG A 465 8.74 26.99 -1.93
CA ARG A 465 8.20 27.42 -0.63
C ARG A 465 8.61 28.84 -0.26
N LEU A 466 9.79 29.31 -0.64
CA LEU A 466 10.23 30.69 -0.43
C LEU A 466 9.45 31.71 -1.27
N LYS A 467 8.83 31.26 -2.37
CA LYS A 467 7.99 32.09 -3.26
C LYS A 467 6.51 32.06 -2.88
N SER A 468 6.12 31.28 -1.86
CA SER A 468 4.73 31.14 -1.42
C SER A 468 4.53 31.65 0.00
N SER A 469 3.47 32.44 0.21
CA SER A 469 3.00 32.80 1.57
C SER A 469 2.24 31.65 2.26
N ARG A 470 1.97 30.56 1.54
CA ARG A 470 1.21 29.39 2.01
C ARG A 470 2.07 28.13 2.00
N SER A 471 1.72 27.17 2.86
CA SER A 471 2.42 25.89 2.91
C SER A 471 2.03 25.00 1.70
N ILE A 472 3.01 24.65 0.87
CA ILE A 472 2.82 23.77 -0.30
C ILE A 472 2.49 22.34 0.18
N ARG A 473 1.41 21.76 -0.35
CA ARG A 473 0.92 20.40 -0.05
C ARG A 473 0.58 19.63 -1.33
N PHE A 474 1.07 18.40 -1.43
CA PHE A 474 0.88 17.51 -2.60
C PHE A 474 -0.28 16.52 -2.47
N SER A 475 -1.04 16.60 -1.37
CA SER A 475 -2.19 15.70 -1.14
C SER A 475 -3.30 15.76 -2.19
N HIS A 476 -3.35 16.83 -3.00
CA HIS A 476 -4.31 17.01 -4.09
C HIS A 476 -3.68 16.85 -5.47
N THR A 477 -2.40 16.48 -5.55
CA THR A 477 -1.74 16.32 -6.84
C THR A 477 -2.32 15.11 -7.54
N SER A 478 -2.84 15.33 -8.74
CA SER A 478 -3.54 14.35 -9.57
C SER A 478 -2.89 14.16 -10.94
N LEU A 479 -2.02 15.09 -11.37
CA LEU A 479 -1.31 15.02 -12.64
C LEU A 479 0.17 15.42 -12.51
N LEU A 480 1.05 14.56 -13.01
CA LEU A 480 2.49 14.79 -13.18
C LEU A 480 2.82 14.85 -14.68
N VAL A 481 3.40 15.97 -15.11
CA VAL A 481 3.73 16.26 -16.50
C VAL A 481 5.24 16.29 -16.66
N PHE A 482 5.80 15.37 -17.42
CA PHE A 482 7.21 15.37 -17.78
C PHE A 482 7.41 15.97 -19.18
N SER A 483 8.44 16.78 -19.38
CA SER A 483 8.91 17.05 -20.74
C SER A 483 9.59 15.82 -21.34
N ASP A 484 9.59 15.70 -22.67
CA ASP A 484 10.33 14.64 -23.34
C ASP A 484 11.85 14.74 -23.13
N GLY A 485 12.40 15.95 -22.94
CA GLY A 485 13.80 16.14 -22.58
C GLY A 485 14.23 15.39 -21.32
N ILE A 486 13.38 15.30 -20.28
CA ILE A 486 13.77 14.57 -19.04
C ILE A 486 13.96 13.07 -19.29
N MET A 487 13.30 12.52 -20.32
CA MET A 487 13.33 11.10 -20.66
C MET A 487 14.67 10.67 -21.30
N GLU A 488 15.50 11.64 -21.68
CA GLU A 488 16.88 11.42 -22.15
C GLU A 488 17.85 11.24 -20.97
N HIS A 489 17.45 11.60 -19.75
CA HIS A 489 18.28 11.57 -18.55
C HIS A 489 17.74 10.58 -17.48
N PRO A 490 17.94 9.26 -17.66
CA PRO A 490 17.34 8.22 -16.81
C PRO A 490 17.76 8.30 -15.33
N TYR A 491 18.98 8.76 -15.05
CA TYR A 491 19.45 8.94 -13.67
C TYR A 491 18.69 10.07 -12.96
N VAL A 492 18.43 11.16 -13.68
CA VAL A 492 17.68 12.31 -13.16
C VAL A 492 16.21 11.92 -12.94
N LEU A 493 15.62 11.18 -13.90
CA LEU A 493 14.28 10.62 -13.74
C LEU A 493 14.19 9.71 -12.50
N LYS A 494 15.18 8.84 -12.25
CA LYS A 494 15.22 8.01 -11.03
C LYS A 494 15.30 8.83 -9.75
N GLU A 495 16.11 9.89 -9.71
CA GLU A 495 16.19 10.79 -8.55
C GLU A 495 14.86 11.50 -8.28
N ILE A 496 14.17 11.96 -9.33
CA ILE A 496 12.83 12.55 -9.22
C ILE A 496 11.85 11.53 -8.64
N LEU A 497 11.85 10.29 -9.16
CA LEU A 497 10.95 9.24 -8.69
C LEU A 497 11.28 8.79 -7.25
N ASP A 498 12.54 8.79 -6.82
CA ASP A 498 12.91 8.49 -5.43
C ASP A 498 12.29 9.53 -4.48
N TYR A 499 12.34 10.82 -4.84
CA TYR A 499 11.66 11.86 -4.07
C TYR A 499 10.14 11.62 -4.01
N LEU A 500 9.49 11.43 -5.16
CA LEU A 500 8.03 11.24 -5.24
C LEU A 500 7.55 10.02 -4.46
N GLN A 501 8.36 8.95 -4.39
CA GLN A 501 8.05 7.74 -3.61
C GLN A 501 8.21 7.94 -2.09
N ARG A 502 9.07 8.88 -1.68
CA ARG A 502 9.35 9.18 -0.27
C ARG A 502 8.42 10.23 0.33
N GLU A 503 7.77 11.04 -0.51
CA GLU A 503 6.89 12.12 -0.06
C GLU A 503 5.55 11.55 0.45
N PRO A 504 5.29 11.54 1.78
CA PRO A 504 4.14 10.85 2.35
C PRO A 504 2.81 11.52 2.00
N SER A 505 2.82 12.81 1.67
CA SER A 505 1.61 13.56 1.31
C SER A 505 1.16 13.31 -0.12
N LEU A 506 2.01 12.75 -0.99
CA LEU A 506 1.71 12.59 -2.42
C LEU A 506 0.80 11.37 -2.70
N ASN A 507 -0.13 11.53 -3.64
CA ASN A 507 -1.01 10.45 -4.08
C ASN A 507 -0.35 9.63 -5.21
N ARG A 508 -0.07 8.34 -4.98
CA ARG A 508 0.52 7.45 -6.01
C ARG A 508 -0.42 7.16 -7.20
N ASN A 509 -1.71 7.47 -7.08
CA ASN A 509 -2.67 7.32 -8.18
C ASN A 509 -2.72 8.54 -9.11
N MET A 510 -1.88 9.56 -8.88
CA MET A 510 -1.79 10.66 -9.84
C MET A 510 -1.35 10.15 -11.21
N TYR A 511 -1.93 10.70 -12.27
CA TYR A 511 -1.59 10.33 -13.65
C TYR A 511 -0.24 10.91 -14.06
N ILE A 512 0.44 10.21 -14.96
CA ILE A 512 1.67 10.66 -15.58
C ILE A 512 1.44 10.85 -17.07
N VAL A 513 1.90 11.99 -17.59
CA VAL A 513 1.94 12.26 -19.04
C VAL A 513 3.30 12.82 -19.43
N VAL A 514 3.69 12.58 -20.68
CA VAL A 514 4.87 13.18 -21.28
C VAL A 514 4.43 14.18 -22.35
N VAL A 515 5.00 15.38 -22.35
CA VAL A 515 4.70 16.40 -23.35
C VAL A 515 5.88 16.66 -24.28
N GLN A 516 5.60 17.10 -25.49
CA GLN A 516 6.62 17.54 -26.43
C GLN A 516 7.13 18.94 -26.07
N GLY A 517 8.42 19.07 -25.76
CA GLY A 517 9.01 20.32 -25.30
C GLY A 517 8.71 20.58 -23.82
N LYS A 518 8.66 21.86 -23.42
CA LYS A 518 8.57 22.23 -21.98
C LYS A 518 7.22 21.91 -21.36
N ALA A 519 7.21 21.21 -20.23
CA ALA A 519 6.03 20.93 -19.40
C ALA A 519 5.32 22.21 -18.95
N GLU A 520 6.09 23.22 -18.53
CA GLU A 520 5.60 24.55 -18.14
C GLU A 520 4.61 25.14 -19.16
N ARG A 521 4.89 25.00 -20.46
CA ARG A 521 4.06 25.56 -21.55
C ARG A 521 2.66 24.95 -21.59
N TYR A 522 2.54 23.66 -21.30
CA TYR A 522 1.25 22.97 -21.29
C TYR A 522 0.47 23.30 -20.03
N ILE A 523 1.15 23.34 -18.88
CA ILE A 523 0.51 23.63 -17.60
C ILE A 523 -0.07 25.04 -17.55
N LYS A 524 0.63 26.02 -18.14
CA LYS A 524 0.20 27.43 -18.16
C LYS A 524 -0.71 27.78 -19.34
N LEU A 525 -1.11 26.80 -20.17
CA LEU A 525 -1.99 27.04 -21.31
C LEU A 525 -3.39 27.44 -20.82
N LYS A 526 -3.99 28.45 -21.46
CA LYS A 526 -5.40 28.81 -21.23
C LYS A 526 -6.25 28.15 -22.31
N THR A 527 -7.18 27.28 -21.93
CA THR A 527 -8.15 26.65 -22.85
C THR A 527 -9.52 27.26 -22.67
N ASN A 528 -10.36 27.13 -23.70
CA ASN A 528 -11.76 27.56 -23.64
C ASN A 528 -12.70 26.44 -23.16
N MET A 529 -12.23 25.18 -23.12
CA MET A 529 -13.04 24.01 -22.75
C MET A 529 -13.12 23.85 -21.24
N GLU A 530 -11.97 23.94 -20.55
CA GLU A 530 -11.90 23.86 -19.10
C GLU A 530 -10.98 24.95 -18.53
N LYS A 531 -11.32 25.43 -17.33
CA LYS A 531 -10.56 26.47 -16.63
C LYS A 531 -9.30 25.93 -15.92
N ASN A 532 -9.21 24.62 -15.67
CA ASN A 532 -8.09 23.95 -15.04
C ASN A 532 -7.45 22.95 -16.02
N MET A 533 -6.14 23.09 -16.27
CA MET A 533 -5.39 22.23 -17.19
C MET A 533 -5.23 20.79 -16.70
N GLU A 534 -5.21 20.59 -15.39
CA GLU A 534 -5.20 19.26 -14.77
C GLU A 534 -6.42 18.45 -15.19
N SER A 535 -7.63 19.00 -15.00
CA SER A 535 -8.88 18.36 -15.36
C SER A 535 -9.01 18.15 -16.87
N TYR A 536 -8.55 19.12 -17.68
CA TYR A 536 -8.56 19.00 -19.13
C TYR A 536 -7.69 17.86 -19.64
N ILE A 537 -6.42 17.81 -19.20
CA ILE A 537 -5.50 16.73 -19.62
C ILE A 537 -5.98 15.38 -19.10
N ILE A 538 -6.44 15.30 -17.84
CA ILE A 538 -7.01 14.07 -17.29
C ILE A 538 -8.24 13.65 -18.12
N GLY A 539 -9.12 14.57 -18.47
CA GLY A 539 -10.28 14.31 -19.33
C GLY A 539 -9.88 13.79 -20.71
N LEU A 540 -8.83 14.35 -21.32
CA LEU A 540 -8.31 13.89 -22.62
C LEU A 540 -7.75 12.46 -22.56
N ILE A 541 -7.07 12.08 -21.48
CA ILE A 541 -6.47 10.74 -21.34
C ILE A 541 -7.46 9.70 -20.78
N ASN A 542 -8.52 10.12 -20.08
CA ASN A 542 -9.50 9.22 -19.46
C ASN A 542 -10.82 9.08 -20.23
N ASN A 543 -11.04 9.78 -21.35
CA ASN A 543 -12.37 9.83 -21.97
C ASN A 543 -12.90 8.42 -22.36
N ASP A 544 -13.84 7.92 -21.56
CA ASP A 544 -13.99 6.49 -21.18
C ASP A 544 -14.99 5.70 -22.05
N SER A 545 -15.21 6.05 -23.33
CA SER A 545 -16.22 5.31 -24.13
C SER A 545 -15.98 5.11 -25.62
N SER A 546 -14.97 5.72 -26.24
CA SER A 546 -14.74 5.53 -27.69
C SER A 546 -13.30 5.60 -28.17
N ASN A 547 -12.33 6.03 -27.34
CA ASN A 547 -10.96 6.30 -27.79
C ASN A 547 -9.90 5.62 -26.90
N THR A 548 -9.66 4.30 -27.08
CA THR A 548 -8.52 3.56 -26.50
C THR A 548 -7.19 3.83 -27.22
N GLU A 549 -7.07 5.00 -27.83
CA GLU A 549 -5.86 5.48 -28.51
C GLU A 549 -4.80 5.98 -27.51
N ILE A 550 -5.17 6.08 -26.23
CA ILE A 550 -4.33 6.48 -25.10
C ILE A 550 -4.65 5.59 -23.91
N ILE A 551 -3.62 5.26 -23.12
CA ILE A 551 -3.80 4.54 -21.87
C ILE A 551 -3.40 5.48 -20.74
N PRO A 552 -4.33 5.88 -19.87
CA PRO A 552 -3.95 6.64 -18.69
C PRO A 552 -3.06 5.75 -17.80
N VAL A 553 -1.91 6.29 -17.37
CA VAL A 553 -0.94 5.59 -16.52
C VAL A 553 -0.79 6.37 -15.23
N SER A 554 -1.00 5.73 -14.08
CA SER A 554 -0.71 6.33 -12.78
C SER A 554 0.77 6.24 -12.42
N LEU A 555 1.23 7.05 -11.46
CA LEU A 555 2.57 6.90 -10.88
C LEU A 555 2.77 5.50 -10.29
N ASN A 556 1.75 4.93 -9.65
CA ASN A 556 1.84 3.55 -9.16
C ASN A 556 2.09 2.56 -10.30
N ASP A 557 1.32 2.64 -11.39
CA ASP A 557 1.47 1.74 -12.55
C ASP A 557 2.86 1.87 -13.15
N PHE A 558 3.35 3.09 -13.34
CA PHE A 558 4.68 3.34 -13.88
C PHE A 558 5.78 2.76 -12.98
N LEU A 559 5.69 2.97 -11.66
CA LEU A 559 6.65 2.42 -10.70
C LEU A 559 6.64 0.89 -10.66
N VAL A 560 5.45 0.26 -10.73
CA VAL A 560 5.31 -1.20 -10.82
C VAL A 560 5.97 -1.70 -12.10
N GLN A 561 5.60 -1.13 -13.26
CA GLN A 561 6.11 -1.51 -14.58
C GLN A 561 7.64 -1.36 -14.70
N MET A 562 8.19 -0.24 -14.23
CA MET A 562 9.64 -0.01 -14.26
C MET A 562 10.43 -0.99 -13.41
N ASN A 563 9.86 -1.48 -12.30
CA ASN A 563 10.54 -2.41 -11.41
C ASN A 563 10.31 -3.89 -11.73
N GLU A 564 9.20 -4.24 -12.41
CA GLU A 564 8.91 -5.62 -12.82
C GLU A 564 9.70 -6.04 -14.06
N ASN A 565 9.52 -5.33 -15.18
CA ASN A 565 10.14 -5.69 -16.46
C ASN A 565 10.87 -4.52 -17.13
N GLY A 566 10.83 -3.34 -16.52
CA GLY A 566 11.50 -2.14 -17.03
C GLY A 566 10.82 -1.51 -18.23
N ASN A 567 9.62 -1.94 -18.65
CA ASN A 567 8.93 -1.42 -19.84
C ASN A 567 7.65 -0.66 -19.46
N SER A 568 7.43 0.52 -20.04
CA SER A 568 6.17 1.26 -19.87
C SER A 568 5.80 2.03 -21.14
N LEU A 569 4.50 2.30 -21.31
CA LEU A 569 3.96 3.15 -22.35
C LEU A 569 3.29 4.35 -21.70
N LEU A 570 3.94 5.52 -21.69
CA LEU A 570 3.36 6.73 -21.12
C LEU A 570 2.58 7.51 -22.18
N PRO A 571 1.41 8.10 -21.87
CA PRO A 571 0.73 9.04 -22.77
C PRO A 571 1.69 10.14 -23.25
N LYS A 572 1.74 10.36 -24.56
CA LYS A 572 2.47 11.48 -25.15
C LYS A 572 1.51 12.51 -25.73
N ILE A 573 1.73 13.76 -25.34
CA ILE A 573 0.90 14.90 -25.69
C ILE A 573 1.76 15.95 -26.43
N GLY A 574 1.18 16.59 -27.44
CA GLY A 574 1.76 17.65 -28.24
C GLY A 574 0.82 18.85 -28.33
N MET A 575 1.28 19.90 -29.02
CA MET A 575 0.45 21.06 -29.36
C MET A 575 -0.12 20.91 -30.77
N ASP A 576 -1.38 21.27 -30.96
CA ASP A 576 -1.93 21.53 -32.28
C ASP A 576 -1.52 22.95 -32.71
N GLU A 577 -0.66 23.03 -33.73
CA GLU A 577 -0.12 24.30 -34.24
C GLU A 577 -1.22 25.21 -34.82
N ASN A 578 -2.36 24.66 -35.23
CA ASN A 578 -3.44 25.43 -35.86
C ASN A 578 -4.37 26.11 -34.84
N ASN A 579 -4.71 25.41 -33.76
CA ASN A 579 -5.73 25.86 -32.80
C ASN A 579 -5.16 26.26 -31.43
N LYS A 580 -3.83 26.17 -31.23
CA LYS A 580 -3.17 26.38 -29.92
C LYS A 580 -3.78 25.53 -28.80
N ASP A 581 -4.23 24.33 -29.15
CA ASP A 581 -4.84 23.37 -28.23
C ASP A 581 -3.91 22.16 -28.05
N VAL A 582 -4.26 21.31 -27.10
CA VAL A 582 -3.52 20.10 -26.76
C VAL A 582 -3.97 18.96 -27.67
N LYS A 583 -3.02 18.27 -28.28
CA LYS A 583 -3.27 17.10 -29.13
C LYS A 583 -2.57 15.86 -28.58
N VAL A 584 -3.25 14.74 -28.68
CA VAL A 584 -2.72 13.43 -28.32
C VAL A 584 -1.83 12.91 -29.45
N LEU A 585 -0.60 12.49 -29.12
CA LEU A 585 0.36 11.92 -30.07
C LEU A 585 0.48 10.39 -29.99
N GLY A 586 -0.19 9.76 -29.02
CA GLY A 586 -0.12 8.32 -28.75
C GLY A 586 0.65 8.04 -27.46
N SER A 587 1.64 7.14 -27.50
CA SER A 587 2.41 6.74 -26.32
C SER A 587 3.92 6.76 -26.53
N LEU A 588 4.65 7.27 -25.54
CA LEU A 588 6.10 7.14 -25.46
C LEU A 588 6.47 5.76 -24.90
N ALA A 589 7.19 4.98 -25.70
CA ALA A 589 7.78 3.71 -25.27
C ALA A 589 9.01 3.96 -24.41
N ILE A 590 8.99 3.44 -23.19
CA ILE A 590 10.06 3.58 -22.21
C ILE A 590 10.63 2.20 -21.86
N LYS A 591 11.96 2.10 -21.83
CA LYS A 591 12.70 0.94 -21.32
C LYS A 591 13.78 1.35 -20.35
N ASN A 592 13.79 0.77 -19.16
CA ASN A 592 14.77 1.03 -18.11
C ASN A 592 14.98 2.55 -17.90
N PHE A 593 13.87 3.28 -17.78
CA PHE A 593 13.82 4.74 -17.61
C PHE A 593 14.36 5.56 -18.79
N LYS A 594 14.53 4.96 -19.98
CA LYS A 594 14.94 5.66 -21.21
C LYS A 594 13.84 5.61 -22.26
N ALA A 595 13.63 6.71 -22.98
CA ALA A 595 12.80 6.72 -24.17
C ALA A 595 13.40 5.82 -25.27
N LYS A 596 12.53 5.06 -25.96
CA LYS A 596 12.89 4.20 -27.09
C LYS A 596 12.27 4.63 -28.40
N GLY A 597 11.09 5.23 -28.35
CA GLY A 597 10.38 5.72 -29.53
C GLY A 597 8.93 6.06 -29.20
N ILE A 598 8.20 6.52 -30.21
CA ILE A 598 6.79 6.88 -30.08
C ILE A 598 5.95 5.85 -30.83
N LEU A 599 4.88 5.41 -30.18
CA LEU A 599 3.81 4.64 -30.77
C LEU A 599 2.66 5.59 -31.05
N ASN A 600 2.17 5.58 -32.28
CA ASN A 600 1.01 6.38 -32.66
C ASN A 600 -0.26 5.81 -32.01
N PRO A 601 -1.38 6.58 -32.02
CA PRO A 601 -2.67 6.15 -31.48
C PRO A 601 -3.11 4.72 -31.86
N THR A 602 -2.98 4.36 -33.14
CA THR A 602 -3.39 3.05 -33.67
C THR A 602 -2.48 1.94 -33.15
N GLU A 603 -1.17 2.14 -33.18
CA GLU A 603 -0.17 1.19 -32.65
C GLU A 603 -0.36 0.96 -31.15
N THR A 604 -0.60 2.04 -30.39
CA THR A 604 -0.91 1.98 -28.95
C THR A 604 -2.14 1.12 -28.70
N ALA A 605 -3.24 1.37 -29.41
CA ALA A 605 -4.46 0.58 -29.30
C ALA A 605 -4.23 -0.90 -29.66
N ASN A 606 -3.39 -1.19 -30.66
CA ASN A 606 -3.07 -2.56 -31.07
C ASN A 606 -2.24 -3.32 -30.03
N ILE A 607 -1.35 -2.61 -29.33
CA ILE A 607 -0.62 -3.18 -28.18
C ILE A 607 -1.58 -3.48 -27.02
N GLU A 608 -2.62 -2.68 -26.80
CA GLU A 608 -3.64 -2.96 -25.78
C GLU A 608 -4.54 -4.14 -26.13
N PHE A 609 -4.86 -4.35 -27.41
CA PHE A 609 -5.48 -5.61 -27.85
C PHE A 609 -4.62 -6.80 -27.47
N LEU A 610 -3.30 -6.72 -27.73
CA LEU A 610 -2.34 -7.78 -27.39
C LEU A 610 -2.15 -7.95 -25.88
N LYS A 611 -2.48 -6.96 -25.06
CA LYS A 611 -2.57 -7.10 -23.59
C LYS A 611 -3.86 -7.76 -23.12
N GLY A 612 -4.93 -7.67 -23.92
CA GLY A 612 -6.28 -8.12 -23.54
C GLY A 612 -6.94 -7.23 -22.49
N LYS A 613 -6.48 -5.98 -22.33
CA LYS A 613 -6.98 -5.03 -21.32
C LYS A 613 -7.93 -3.97 -21.89
N LEU A 614 -8.20 -4.02 -23.20
CA LEU A 614 -8.93 -2.98 -23.92
C LEU A 614 -10.45 -3.06 -23.71
N LYS A 615 -11.06 -1.94 -23.31
CA LYS A 615 -12.50 -1.79 -22.94
C LYS A 615 -13.35 -0.96 -23.92
N GLY A 616 -12.91 -0.77 -25.16
CA GLY A 616 -13.69 -0.01 -26.14
C GLY A 616 -12.86 0.55 -27.28
N SER A 617 -13.01 0.10 -28.53
CA SER A 617 -12.27 0.69 -29.66
C SER A 617 -13.08 0.71 -30.94
N LYS A 618 -13.03 1.83 -31.67
CA LYS A 618 -13.59 1.92 -33.01
C LYS A 618 -12.57 1.49 -34.06
N ARG A 619 -13.01 0.65 -34.99
CA ARG A 619 -12.25 0.24 -36.16
C ARG A 619 -13.12 0.28 -37.39
N MET A 620 -12.50 0.40 -38.55
CA MET A 620 -13.19 0.37 -39.83
C MET A 620 -12.56 -0.68 -40.73
N ILE A 621 -13.39 -1.35 -41.51
CA ILE A 621 -12.94 -2.17 -42.65
C ILE A 621 -13.64 -1.71 -43.92
N TYR A 622 -12.98 -1.90 -45.05
CA TYR A 622 -13.58 -1.68 -46.37
C TYR A 622 -14.16 -2.98 -46.90
N LEU A 623 -15.45 -2.97 -47.22
CA LEU A 623 -16.16 -4.08 -47.84
C LEU A 623 -16.93 -3.56 -49.06
N ASP A 624 -16.65 -4.12 -50.23
CA ASP A 624 -17.30 -3.75 -51.49
C ASP A 624 -17.30 -2.24 -51.78
N ASN A 625 -16.17 -1.57 -51.54
CA ASN A 625 -15.99 -0.11 -51.66
C ASN A 625 -16.78 0.75 -50.64
N HIS A 626 -17.32 0.15 -49.59
CA HIS A 626 -18.00 0.86 -48.50
C HIS A 626 -17.30 0.66 -47.16
N PRO A 627 -17.16 1.72 -46.35
CA PRO A 627 -16.64 1.60 -45.00
C PRO A 627 -17.69 0.96 -44.08
N VAL A 628 -17.24 0.04 -43.23
CA VAL A 628 -18.04 -0.58 -42.16
C VAL A 628 -17.34 -0.33 -40.84
N ASP A 629 -17.97 0.48 -40.00
CA ASP A 629 -17.53 0.82 -38.66
C ASP A 629 -17.94 -0.25 -37.67
N ILE A 630 -16.95 -0.73 -36.93
CA ILE A 630 -17.06 -1.80 -35.94
C ILE A 630 -16.52 -1.27 -34.61
N ASP A 631 -17.39 -1.25 -33.61
CA ASP A 631 -17.01 -0.93 -32.24
C ASP A 631 -16.78 -2.22 -31.46
N ILE A 632 -15.57 -2.37 -30.94
CA ILE A 632 -15.17 -3.47 -30.07
C ILE A 632 -15.50 -3.07 -28.63
N ASN A 633 -16.25 -3.90 -27.91
CA ASN A 633 -16.65 -3.59 -26.53
C ASN A 633 -15.77 -4.30 -25.49
N ASN A 634 -15.29 -5.50 -25.80
CA ASN A 634 -14.55 -6.31 -24.84
C ASN A 634 -13.52 -7.19 -25.55
N THR A 635 -12.36 -7.37 -24.93
CA THR A 635 -11.27 -8.22 -25.43
C THR A 635 -10.78 -9.13 -24.30
N ASN A 636 -10.60 -10.41 -24.60
CA ASN A 636 -9.98 -11.36 -23.68
C ASN A 636 -8.80 -12.05 -24.36
N ARG A 637 -7.70 -12.19 -23.62
CA ARG A 637 -6.44 -12.76 -24.10
C ARG A 637 -6.16 -14.12 -23.45
N LYS A 638 -5.71 -15.07 -24.26
CA LYS A 638 -5.04 -16.29 -23.79
C LYS A 638 -3.66 -16.39 -24.44
N ILE A 639 -2.66 -16.73 -23.65
CA ILE A 639 -1.30 -16.99 -24.13
C ILE A 639 -1.00 -18.47 -23.92
N SER A 640 -0.31 -19.07 -24.87
CA SER A 640 0.41 -20.32 -24.67
C SER A 640 1.84 -20.14 -25.17
N VAL A 641 2.78 -20.85 -24.53
CA VAL A 641 4.18 -20.83 -24.93
C VAL A 641 4.68 -22.25 -25.18
N GLY A 642 5.50 -22.39 -26.21
CA GLY A 642 6.27 -23.60 -26.51
C GLY A 642 7.66 -23.25 -27.01
N GLU A 643 8.43 -24.26 -27.39
CA GLU A 643 9.75 -24.08 -27.99
C GLU A 643 9.82 -24.80 -29.32
N VAL A 644 10.30 -24.11 -30.36
CA VAL A 644 10.49 -24.67 -31.69
C VAL A 644 11.93 -24.39 -32.12
N LYS A 645 12.72 -25.45 -32.35
CA LYS A 645 14.15 -25.36 -32.70
C LYS A 645 14.97 -24.52 -31.71
N GLY A 646 14.65 -24.62 -30.43
CA GLY A 646 15.35 -23.90 -29.35
C GLY A 646 14.97 -22.43 -29.20
N LYS A 647 13.97 -21.92 -29.95
CA LYS A 647 13.44 -20.56 -29.81
C LYS A 647 12.06 -20.58 -29.18
N LEU A 648 11.78 -19.57 -28.34
CA LEU A 648 10.45 -19.39 -27.75
C LEU A 648 9.41 -19.10 -28.84
N GLN A 649 8.27 -19.76 -28.74
CA GLN A 649 7.11 -19.51 -29.58
C GLN A 649 5.90 -19.18 -28.69
N PHE A 650 5.39 -17.96 -28.80
CA PHE A 650 4.19 -17.50 -28.13
C PHE A 650 3.01 -17.55 -29.09
N ASN A 651 1.90 -18.13 -28.65
CA ASN A 651 0.63 -18.06 -29.38
C ASN A 651 -0.36 -17.25 -28.54
N ILE A 652 -0.70 -16.06 -29.04
CA ILE A 652 -1.64 -15.13 -28.43
C ILE A 652 -2.99 -15.31 -29.13
N HIS A 653 -3.99 -15.73 -28.37
CA HIS A 653 -5.36 -15.85 -28.84
C HIS A 653 -6.20 -14.71 -28.24
N LEU A 654 -6.70 -13.82 -29.10
CA LEU A 654 -7.59 -12.73 -28.75
C LEU A 654 -9.03 -13.09 -29.10
N ARG A 655 -9.92 -13.04 -28.11
CA ARG A 655 -11.37 -13.13 -28.31
C ARG A 655 -11.98 -11.77 -28.11
N MET A 656 -12.72 -11.30 -29.10
CA MET A 656 -13.27 -9.95 -29.12
C MET A 656 -14.78 -9.99 -29.28
N GLU A 657 -15.48 -9.12 -28.56
CA GLU A 657 -16.91 -8.88 -28.77
C GLU A 657 -17.13 -7.52 -29.41
N ALA A 658 -17.84 -7.49 -30.52
CA ALA A 658 -17.99 -6.29 -31.34
C ALA A 658 -19.46 -5.98 -31.71
N GLN A 659 -19.70 -4.76 -32.16
CA GLN A 659 -20.97 -4.30 -32.71
C GLN A 659 -20.72 -3.52 -34.00
N ILE A 660 -21.59 -3.68 -34.99
CA ILE A 660 -21.57 -2.87 -36.21
C ILE A 660 -22.34 -1.58 -35.96
N LYS A 661 -21.77 -0.43 -36.35
CA LYS A 661 -22.39 0.89 -36.21
C LYS A 661 -22.98 1.44 -37.49
N ASN A 662 -22.37 1.15 -38.64
CA ASN A 662 -22.93 1.49 -39.94
C ASN A 662 -22.66 0.37 -40.96
N TYR A 663 -23.55 0.31 -41.95
CA TYR A 663 -23.44 -0.60 -43.09
C TYR A 663 -24.10 0.05 -44.31
N TYR A 664 -23.77 -0.43 -45.51
CA TYR A 664 -24.31 0.08 -46.76
C TYR A 664 -25.76 -0.37 -46.99
N LEU A 665 -26.67 0.58 -47.20
CA LEU A 665 -28.13 0.40 -47.18
C LEU A 665 -28.73 -0.41 -48.34
N ASP A 666 -28.04 -0.59 -49.47
CA ASP A 666 -28.62 -1.24 -50.66
C ASP A 666 -28.39 -2.77 -50.75
N LYS A 667 -27.83 -3.40 -49.71
CA LYS A 667 -27.71 -4.87 -49.65
C LYS A 667 -28.78 -5.45 -48.72
N ASN A 668 -29.62 -6.34 -49.26
CA ASN A 668 -30.64 -7.07 -48.51
C ASN A 668 -30.03 -7.80 -47.29
N LEU A 669 -30.27 -7.21 -46.11
CA LEU A 669 -30.44 -7.76 -44.77
C LEU A 669 -29.45 -8.86 -44.33
N PHE A 670 -28.47 -8.45 -43.53
CA PHE A 670 -27.52 -9.25 -42.74
C PHE A 670 -27.86 -10.74 -42.60
N SER A 671 -27.20 -11.58 -43.42
CA SER A 671 -27.24 -13.04 -43.26
C SER A 671 -26.14 -13.51 -42.30
N VAL A 672 -26.29 -14.72 -41.74
CA VAL A 672 -25.22 -15.37 -40.96
C VAL A 672 -23.92 -15.46 -41.78
N ASN A 673 -24.04 -15.67 -43.09
CA ASN A 673 -22.89 -15.72 -44.00
C ASN A 673 -22.24 -14.34 -44.16
N THR A 674 -23.03 -13.28 -44.27
CA THR A 674 -22.53 -11.90 -44.36
C THR A 674 -21.82 -11.50 -43.07
N LEU A 675 -22.39 -11.82 -41.90
CA LEU A 675 -21.76 -11.57 -40.61
C LEU A 675 -20.45 -12.34 -40.45
N LYS A 676 -20.43 -13.61 -40.84
CA LYS A 676 -19.21 -14.41 -40.82
C LYS A 676 -18.15 -13.84 -41.75
N PHE A 677 -18.54 -13.40 -42.94
CA PHE A 677 -17.64 -12.73 -43.88
C PHE A 677 -17.07 -11.43 -43.31
N ILE A 678 -17.89 -10.59 -42.67
CA ILE A 678 -17.44 -9.38 -41.98
C ILE A 678 -16.45 -9.74 -40.87
N GLN A 679 -16.80 -10.72 -40.01
CA GLN A 679 -15.92 -11.19 -38.93
C GLN A 679 -14.58 -11.71 -39.44
N ASP A 680 -14.57 -12.54 -40.50
CA ASP A 680 -13.36 -13.13 -41.05
C ASP A 680 -12.43 -12.06 -41.66
N ASN A 681 -12.98 -11.08 -42.40
CA ASN A 681 -12.19 -9.97 -42.93
C ASN A 681 -11.71 -9.03 -41.81
N PHE A 682 -12.55 -8.77 -40.81
CA PHE A 682 -12.16 -7.99 -39.64
C PHE A 682 -11.02 -8.66 -38.87
N ASN A 683 -11.13 -9.97 -38.59
CA ASN A 683 -10.08 -10.75 -37.92
C ASN A 683 -8.76 -10.69 -38.69
N LYS A 684 -8.79 -10.77 -40.03
CA LYS A 684 -7.58 -10.62 -40.87
C LYS A 684 -6.97 -9.22 -40.78
N SER A 685 -7.80 -8.17 -40.85
CA SER A 685 -7.35 -6.78 -40.76
C SER A 685 -6.65 -6.50 -39.43
N ILE A 686 -7.32 -6.82 -38.31
CA ILE A 686 -6.75 -6.60 -36.98
C ILE A 686 -5.52 -7.48 -36.75
N LYS A 687 -5.46 -8.67 -37.36
CA LYS A 687 -4.28 -9.54 -37.25
C LYS A 687 -3.05 -8.88 -37.88
N ILE A 688 -3.19 -8.32 -39.09
CA ILE A 688 -2.10 -7.61 -39.77
C ILE A 688 -1.65 -6.41 -38.93
N GLU A 689 -2.60 -5.60 -38.46
CA GLU A 689 -2.35 -4.46 -37.58
C GLU A 689 -1.59 -4.84 -36.29
N CYS A 690 -1.97 -5.95 -35.64
CA CYS A 690 -1.28 -6.47 -34.46
C CYS A 690 0.12 -7.01 -34.80
N GLU A 691 0.30 -7.69 -35.94
CA GLU A 691 1.59 -8.21 -36.39
C GLU A 691 2.57 -7.08 -36.71
N GLU A 692 2.11 -5.98 -37.30
CA GLU A 692 2.92 -4.78 -37.54
C GLU A 692 3.34 -4.10 -36.22
N ALA A 693 2.39 -3.94 -35.29
CA ALA A 693 2.69 -3.40 -33.96
C ALA A 693 3.69 -4.27 -33.20
N LEU A 694 3.54 -5.61 -33.26
CA LEU A 694 4.49 -6.58 -32.70
C LEU A 694 5.88 -6.42 -33.31
N LYS A 695 5.97 -6.31 -34.64
CA LYS A 695 7.25 -6.12 -35.32
C LYS A 695 7.96 -4.86 -34.84
N LYS A 696 7.24 -3.74 -34.69
CA LYS A 696 7.80 -2.48 -34.19
C LYS A 696 8.33 -2.61 -32.75
N ILE A 697 7.52 -3.14 -31.83
CA ILE A 697 7.96 -3.28 -30.42
C ILE A 697 9.07 -4.32 -30.25
N GLN A 698 9.09 -5.38 -31.07
CA GLN A 698 10.05 -6.48 -30.96
C GLN A 698 11.39 -6.16 -31.66
N GLN A 699 11.34 -5.63 -32.88
CA GLN A 699 12.52 -5.47 -33.73
C GLN A 699 13.12 -4.06 -33.68
N GLU A 700 12.28 -3.02 -33.62
CA GLU A 700 12.73 -1.62 -33.65
C GLU A 700 12.99 -1.08 -32.24
N LEU A 701 11.98 -1.15 -31.36
CA LEU A 701 12.05 -0.58 -30.02
C LEU A 701 12.68 -1.53 -29.00
N VAL A 702 12.61 -2.84 -29.25
CA VAL A 702 13.04 -3.94 -28.37
C VAL A 702 12.49 -3.76 -26.97
N ILE A 703 11.18 -3.64 -26.85
CA ILE A 703 10.44 -3.55 -25.59
C ILE A 703 9.34 -4.60 -25.53
N ASP A 704 9.04 -5.08 -24.32
CA ASP A 704 7.95 -6.01 -24.03
C ASP A 704 6.83 -5.30 -23.24
N PRO A 705 6.05 -4.41 -23.88
CA PRO A 705 4.92 -3.76 -23.22
C PRO A 705 3.74 -4.72 -23.01
N ILE A 706 3.67 -5.83 -23.77
CA ILE A 706 2.56 -6.80 -23.72
C ILE A 706 2.71 -7.83 -22.59
N GLY A 707 3.87 -7.88 -21.93
CA GLY A 707 4.13 -8.63 -20.72
C GLY A 707 4.35 -10.13 -20.94
N LEU A 708 5.03 -10.52 -22.02
CA LEU A 708 5.37 -11.93 -22.26
C LEU A 708 6.41 -12.47 -21.27
N GLY A 709 7.38 -11.64 -20.88
CA GLY A 709 8.39 -12.01 -19.88
C GLY A 709 7.75 -12.21 -18.51
N LYS A 710 6.86 -11.30 -18.13
CA LYS A 710 6.05 -11.41 -16.91
C LYS A 710 5.15 -12.66 -16.94
N TYR A 711 4.52 -12.95 -18.07
CA TYR A 711 3.75 -14.19 -18.25
C TYR A 711 4.62 -15.45 -18.04
N LEU A 712 5.86 -15.46 -18.53
CA LEU A 712 6.79 -16.56 -18.25
C LEU A 712 7.16 -16.63 -16.77
N GLU A 713 7.43 -15.51 -16.12
CA GLU A 713 7.76 -15.47 -14.70
C GLU A 713 6.65 -16.08 -13.84
N GLU A 714 5.39 -15.70 -14.11
CA GLU A 714 4.22 -16.11 -13.34
C GLU A 714 3.80 -17.57 -13.59
N TYR A 715 3.72 -17.98 -14.86
CA TYR A 715 3.12 -19.26 -15.26
C TYR A 715 4.13 -20.33 -15.68
N HIS A 716 5.35 -19.93 -16.07
CA HIS A 716 6.41 -20.82 -16.53
C HIS A 716 7.77 -20.48 -15.90
N PRO A 717 7.87 -20.43 -14.54
CA PRO A 717 9.06 -19.94 -13.85
C PRO A 717 10.35 -20.70 -14.19
N GLY A 718 10.23 -21.99 -14.56
CA GLY A 718 11.36 -22.78 -15.05
C GLY A 718 11.95 -22.26 -16.36
N ILE A 719 11.11 -21.87 -17.32
CA ILE A 719 11.53 -21.25 -18.59
C ILE A 719 12.12 -19.87 -18.28
N TRP A 720 11.40 -19.06 -17.48
CA TRP A 720 11.84 -17.72 -17.11
C TRP A 720 13.24 -17.71 -16.49
N ASN A 721 13.52 -18.60 -15.53
CA ASN A 721 14.82 -18.69 -14.89
C ASN A 721 15.99 -18.92 -15.85
N ARG A 722 15.74 -19.54 -17.01
CA ARG A 722 16.76 -19.77 -18.05
C ARG A 722 16.95 -18.55 -18.95
N VAL A 723 15.90 -17.79 -19.23
CA VAL A 723 15.92 -16.70 -20.23
C VAL A 723 16.03 -15.30 -19.62
N LYS A 724 15.74 -15.12 -18.32
CA LYS A 724 15.62 -13.81 -17.66
C LYS A 724 16.82 -12.88 -17.85
N ASP A 725 18.04 -13.42 -17.82
CA ASP A 725 19.27 -12.61 -17.87
C ASP A 725 19.52 -12.06 -19.29
N ASN A 726 18.95 -12.70 -20.32
CA ASN A 726 19.07 -12.32 -21.73
C ASN A 726 17.68 -12.11 -22.38
N TRP A 727 16.67 -11.73 -21.58
CA TRP A 727 15.27 -11.68 -22.02
C TRP A 727 15.08 -10.85 -23.29
N ASP A 728 15.80 -9.74 -23.44
CA ASP A 728 15.70 -8.87 -24.61
C ASP A 728 16.06 -9.58 -25.92
N THR A 729 17.12 -10.40 -25.89
CA THR A 729 17.58 -11.17 -27.04
C THR A 729 16.60 -12.30 -27.34
N GLU A 730 16.18 -13.03 -26.30
CA GLU A 730 15.21 -14.13 -26.41
C GLU A 730 13.85 -13.65 -26.91
N TYR A 731 13.40 -12.50 -26.42
CA TYR A 731 12.17 -11.84 -26.87
C TYR A 731 12.28 -11.43 -28.34
N LYS A 732 13.40 -10.82 -28.74
CA LYS A 732 13.63 -10.39 -30.13
C LYS A 732 13.64 -11.57 -31.11
N ASP A 733 14.22 -12.69 -30.69
CA ASP A 733 14.33 -13.91 -31.51
C ASP A 733 13.09 -14.82 -31.44
N SER A 734 12.16 -14.56 -30.52
CA SER A 734 10.95 -15.36 -30.35
C SER A 734 9.96 -15.17 -31.50
N THR A 735 9.20 -16.23 -31.78
CA THR A 735 8.08 -16.17 -32.74
C THR A 735 6.79 -15.88 -31.98
N ILE A 736 6.09 -14.80 -32.35
CA ILE A 736 4.81 -14.42 -31.74
C ILE A 736 3.71 -14.58 -32.78
N ASN A 737 2.87 -15.59 -32.61
CA ASN A 737 1.71 -15.83 -33.45
C ASN A 737 0.46 -15.22 -32.82
N VAL A 738 -0.31 -14.46 -33.61
CA VAL A 738 -1.58 -13.88 -33.16
C VAL A 738 -2.74 -14.55 -33.87
N ASN A 739 -3.72 -15.01 -33.10
CA ASN A 739 -5.01 -15.46 -33.59
C ASN A 739 -6.13 -14.57 -33.05
N ILE A 740 -7.02 -14.13 -33.93
CA ILE A 740 -8.12 -13.22 -33.59
C ILE A 740 -9.45 -13.90 -33.90
N ASP A 741 -10.33 -13.91 -32.91
CA ASP A 741 -11.68 -14.44 -32.97
C ASP A 741 -12.66 -13.37 -32.50
N THR A 742 -13.24 -12.64 -33.45
CA THR A 742 -14.26 -11.63 -33.19
C THR A 742 -15.67 -12.20 -33.33
N GLN A 743 -16.50 -11.91 -32.34
CA GLN A 743 -17.93 -12.22 -32.33
C GLN A 743 -18.72 -10.92 -32.39
N ILE A 744 -19.41 -10.68 -33.50
CA ILE A 744 -20.29 -9.52 -33.66
C ILE A 744 -21.63 -9.84 -32.98
N ARG A 745 -21.88 -9.18 -31.84
CA ARG A 745 -23.07 -9.41 -31.00
C ARG A 745 -24.27 -8.53 -31.39
N ARG A 746 -24.01 -7.40 -32.05
CA ARG A 746 -25.03 -6.38 -32.35
C ARG A 746 -24.79 -5.77 -33.73
N ILE A 747 -25.88 -5.50 -34.46
CA ILE A 747 -25.85 -4.97 -35.83
C ILE A 747 -26.57 -3.63 -35.99
N GLY A 748 -26.93 -2.99 -34.87
CA GLY A 748 -27.80 -1.81 -34.87
C GLY A 748 -29.29 -2.18 -34.75
N VAL A 749 -30.15 -1.16 -34.85
CA VAL A 749 -31.62 -1.28 -34.70
C VAL A 749 -32.36 -1.44 -36.03
N VAL A 750 -31.66 -1.29 -37.15
CA VAL A 750 -32.18 -1.46 -38.51
C VAL A 750 -31.48 -2.67 -39.12
N LYS A 751 -32.25 -3.54 -39.76
CA LYS A 751 -31.78 -4.83 -40.27
C LYS A 751 -31.40 -4.74 -41.75
#